data_AF-A0A6H1P4Q8-F1
#
_entry.id   AF-A0A6H1P4Q8-F1
#
_cell.length_a   1.000
_cell.length_b   1.000
_cell.length_c   1.000
_cell.angle_alpha   90.00
_cell.angle_beta   90.00
_cell.angle_gamma   90.00
#
_symmetry.space_group_name_H-M   'P 1'
#
loop_
_entity.id
_entity.type
_entity.pdbx_description
1 polymer ?
#
loop_
_entity_poly.entity_id
_entity_poly.type
_entity_poly.pdbx_seq_one_letter_code
_entity_poly.pdbx_strand_id
1 'polypeptide(L)'
;MPGILTEILIDRYKNGEISLRTFLHEITNLNEIRQSNQYESLSQIDFRRILDLPNELTKLMTDIALIDHPKSVIDINCSTGKLLSYFPYESRISGYDSIEDGINIGKIIYPNIEFNNENPIYKDYTEMYDCVISCLPRVGQTFYEGMEQNTYLVYLKKAMALLKEKGRLITLISNSFLTAPSACQMYRDQLLSSYNVEMIMSLDTGSFRPHLRNMALIVIRKSSPTENVLMPSFTDNYDEIKQIYIEKSGFAIETERLKGSRWDSHFYDPRFNKIEVKLENKEVKRLEEIAQIFSGPVFRSEERQDHGKYLILRPLHFQNGGLNLFTENQYIDSCREHEKVCILQPGDMITPLVNNSGELYIFKESDPPAIASNNIAIIRSTNNEYIKTYFNTKDGKKLFSLQVDRKSRGLQHTRLLAVSDIRKIRIPLLPIDNLNGISDKAIENANQSELIELREKIATFKEKYKHEKIRSKEIIELANNRYEKILHVLSFNTNSMNHLSERMDEVHEKVSYLIDLVSNMDKDIKEIKREGKDELEVIQSMMKKIDKTVNKITLETYDNYVKKTKEWIVPHWEKLHYLSKRLLPSADMLFENIGQLENTDPSPYILQYCRSLENELRIKVFVAYLQDLKRREVDVQDQFSWDLEVNENNRPFSRNRSSYDFASKVNGLLGKDEKDWHFELGNMSILLKNITGRTVERSPILQDFKEFILCYFDDHFVDAELFEKIKNVSREYRNRAAHPNVITFEEAIEGKEIIKELILRVLKDYK
;
A
#
# COMPACT_ATOMS: atom_id res chain seq x y z
N MET A 1 -37.86 17.00 12.77
CA MET A 1 -38.16 18.33 12.20
C MET A 1 -36.95 19.23 11.89
N PRO A 2 -35.72 19.08 12.44
CA PRO A 2 -34.64 20.05 12.21
C PRO A 2 -33.95 19.97 10.83
N GLY A 3 -33.80 18.78 10.22
CA GLY A 3 -33.18 18.66 8.89
C GLY A 3 -33.96 19.25 7.71
N ILE A 4 -35.27 19.40 7.88
CA ILE A 4 -36.17 19.93 6.84
C ILE A 4 -35.93 21.43 6.64
N LEU A 5 -35.59 22.17 7.70
CA LEU A 5 -35.31 23.61 7.62
C LEU A 5 -34.02 23.90 6.84
N THR A 6 -32.96 23.13 7.08
CA THR A 6 -31.70 23.28 6.33
C THR A 6 -31.88 22.93 4.85
N GLU A 7 -32.60 21.85 4.51
CA GLU A 7 -32.91 21.51 3.12
C GLU A 7 -33.74 22.59 2.41
N ILE A 8 -34.75 23.16 3.08
CA ILE A 8 -35.54 24.28 2.57
C ILE A 8 -34.65 25.50 2.28
N LEU A 9 -33.72 25.84 3.19
CA LEU A 9 -32.80 26.96 2.98
C LEU A 9 -31.86 26.72 1.79
N ILE A 10 -31.37 25.48 1.64
CA ILE A 10 -30.52 25.08 0.50
C ILE A 10 -31.29 25.23 -0.82
N ASP A 11 -32.54 24.75 -0.88
CA ASP A 11 -33.37 24.85 -2.08
C ASP A 11 -33.73 26.30 -2.42
N ARG A 12 -34.10 27.10 -1.41
CA ARG A 12 -34.36 28.55 -1.60
C ARG A 12 -33.13 29.27 -2.15
N TYR A 13 -31.93 28.92 -1.69
CA TYR A 13 -30.70 29.49 -2.25
C TYR A 13 -30.44 29.00 -3.68
N LYS A 14 -30.55 27.70 -3.97
CA LYS A 14 -30.37 27.13 -5.31
C LYS A 14 -31.32 27.72 -6.34
N ASN A 15 -32.55 28.03 -5.93
CA ASN A 15 -33.57 28.66 -6.78
C ASN A 15 -33.42 30.19 -6.88
N GLY A 16 -32.43 30.79 -6.19
CA GLY A 16 -32.18 32.23 -6.20
C GLY A 16 -33.19 33.06 -5.39
N GLU A 17 -33.98 32.42 -4.53
CA GLU A 17 -35.01 33.07 -3.70
C GLU A 17 -34.42 33.84 -2.52
N ILE A 18 -33.22 33.47 -2.07
CA ILE A 18 -32.48 34.16 -1.01
C ILE A 18 -31.03 34.41 -1.44
N SER A 19 -30.47 35.55 -0.99
CA SER A 19 -29.06 35.86 -1.23
C SER A 19 -28.14 34.95 -0.40
N LEU A 20 -26.87 34.78 -0.82
CA LEU A 20 -25.88 34.04 -0.02
C LEU A 20 -25.77 34.62 1.40
N ARG A 21 -25.80 35.95 1.53
CA ARG A 21 -25.76 36.63 2.83
C ARG A 21 -26.96 36.27 3.71
N THR A 22 -28.15 36.20 3.13
CA THR A 22 -29.39 35.80 3.82
C THR A 22 -29.32 34.34 4.22
N PHE A 23 -28.89 33.47 3.31
CA PHE A 23 -28.69 32.04 3.54
C PHE A 23 -27.71 31.79 4.70
N LEU A 24 -26.52 32.41 4.68
CA LEU A 24 -25.52 32.28 5.73
C LEU A 24 -26.02 32.82 7.07
N HIS A 25 -26.75 33.93 7.09
CA HIS A 25 -27.32 34.47 8.32
C HIS A 25 -28.36 33.53 8.94
N GLU A 26 -29.26 32.98 8.11
CA GLU A 26 -30.30 32.04 8.54
C GLU A 26 -29.70 30.69 9.01
N ILE A 27 -28.66 30.19 8.32
CA ILE A 27 -27.92 28.99 8.72
C ILE A 27 -27.15 29.17 10.03
N THR A 28 -26.53 30.33 10.25
CA THR A 28 -25.74 30.59 11.48
C THR A 28 -26.64 30.65 12.72
N ASN A 29 -27.91 31.05 12.54
CA ASN A 29 -28.91 31.08 13.61
C ASN A 29 -29.51 29.69 13.93
N LEU A 30 -29.31 28.69 13.08
CA LEU A 30 -29.70 27.30 13.33
C LEU A 30 -28.56 26.60 14.08
N ASN A 31 -28.66 26.52 15.42
CA ASN A 31 -27.71 25.82 16.32
C ASN A 31 -27.52 24.31 16.02
N GLU A 32 -28.24 23.76 15.04
CA GLU A 32 -28.44 22.33 14.82
C GLU A 32 -27.49 21.71 13.79
N ILE A 33 -26.68 22.52 13.10
CA ILE A 33 -25.79 22.02 12.05
C ILE A 33 -24.73 21.06 12.61
N ARG A 34 -24.44 21.07 13.93
CA ARG A 34 -23.39 20.28 14.61
C ARG A 34 -23.50 18.74 14.55
N GLN A 35 -24.49 18.14 13.90
CA GLN A 35 -24.65 16.67 13.84
C GLN A 35 -24.50 16.08 12.41
N SER A 36 -23.25 15.75 12.10
CA SER A 36 -22.65 14.71 11.23
C SER A 36 -23.20 14.22 9.87
N ASN A 37 -24.38 14.58 9.34
CA ASN A 37 -24.77 14.07 7.99
C ASN A 37 -25.45 15.09 7.04
N GLN A 38 -25.67 16.34 7.47
CA GLN A 38 -26.24 17.41 6.60
C GLN A 38 -25.18 18.34 5.98
N TYR A 39 -23.90 18.06 6.24
CA TYR A 39 -22.78 18.87 5.77
C TYR A 39 -22.39 18.57 4.33
N GLU A 40 -22.57 17.32 3.87
CA GLU A 40 -22.26 16.94 2.49
C GLU A 40 -23.13 17.69 1.48
N SER A 41 -24.42 17.92 1.81
CA SER A 41 -25.35 18.64 0.93
C SER A 41 -25.02 20.13 0.79
N LEU A 42 -24.42 20.77 1.81
CA LEU A 42 -23.94 22.15 1.74
C LEU A 42 -22.70 22.30 0.84
N SER A 43 -21.80 21.31 0.86
CA SER A 43 -20.61 21.30 -0.01
C SER A 43 -20.93 21.08 -1.50
N GLN A 44 -22.12 20.55 -1.81
CA GLN A 44 -22.62 20.33 -3.17
C GLN A 44 -23.37 21.52 -3.77
N ILE A 45 -23.51 22.62 -3.02
CA ILE A 45 -24.12 23.84 -3.55
C ILE A 45 -23.15 24.43 -4.59
N ASP A 46 -23.61 24.60 -5.83
CA ASP A 46 -22.84 25.16 -6.94
C ASP A 46 -22.64 26.68 -6.75
N PHE A 47 -21.80 27.02 -5.78
CA PHE A 47 -21.18 28.34 -5.74
C PHE A 47 -20.20 28.36 -6.90
N ARG A 48 -20.56 28.97 -8.02
CA ARG A 48 -19.78 29.02 -9.29
C ARG A 48 -18.33 29.55 -9.17
N ARG A 49 -17.85 29.84 -7.96
CA ARG A 49 -16.52 30.34 -7.59
C ARG A 49 -15.80 29.51 -6.51
N ILE A 50 -16.45 28.49 -5.93
CA ILE A 50 -15.85 27.61 -4.92
C ILE A 50 -15.22 26.41 -5.62
N LEU A 51 -13.97 26.14 -5.28
CA LEU A 51 -13.24 25.01 -5.82
C LEU A 51 -13.63 23.75 -5.05
N ASP A 52 -14.40 22.85 -5.69
CA ASP A 52 -14.76 21.56 -5.10
C ASP A 52 -13.86 20.45 -5.64
N LEU A 53 -13.13 19.78 -4.74
CA LEU A 53 -12.30 18.62 -5.04
C LEU A 53 -13.07 17.33 -4.71
N PRO A 54 -13.02 16.27 -5.56
CA PRO A 54 -13.50 14.94 -5.21
C PRO A 54 -12.94 14.48 -3.88
N ASN A 55 -13.76 13.78 -3.09
CA ASN A 55 -13.40 13.35 -1.75
C ASN A 55 -12.17 12.46 -1.77
N GLU A 56 -12.07 11.63 -2.79
CA GLU A 56 -11.01 10.65 -2.94
C GLU A 56 -9.67 11.31 -3.29
N LEU A 57 -9.68 12.32 -4.17
CA LEU A 57 -8.48 13.13 -4.45
C LEU A 57 -8.08 13.96 -3.23
N THR A 58 -9.06 14.48 -2.49
CA THR A 58 -8.83 15.18 -1.21
C THR A 58 -8.13 14.25 -0.23
N LYS A 59 -8.67 13.05 -0.03
CA LYS A 59 -8.14 12.01 0.86
C LYS A 59 -6.73 11.59 0.45
N LEU A 60 -6.47 11.38 -0.84
CA LEU A 60 -5.12 11.05 -1.33
C LEU A 60 -4.10 12.15 -0.98
N MET A 61 -4.44 13.41 -1.26
CA MET A 61 -3.54 14.54 -0.97
C MET A 61 -3.28 14.67 0.54
N THR A 62 -4.31 14.51 1.37
CA THR A 62 -4.19 14.62 2.83
C THR A 62 -3.48 13.42 3.43
N ASP A 63 -3.72 12.21 2.96
CA ASP A 63 -3.03 11.00 3.42
C ASP A 63 -1.53 11.09 3.14
N ILE A 64 -1.14 11.59 1.96
CA ILE A 64 0.28 11.86 1.64
C ILE A 64 0.86 12.92 2.58
N ALA A 65 0.07 13.96 2.93
CA ALA A 65 0.51 15.00 3.85
C ALA A 65 0.75 14.45 5.27
N LEU A 66 -0.11 13.55 5.73
CA LEU A 66 -0.12 13.02 7.09
C LEU A 66 1.00 12.00 7.37
N ILE A 67 1.68 11.47 6.35
CA ILE A 67 2.82 10.53 6.51
C ILE A 67 3.90 11.07 7.46
N ASP A 68 4.11 12.39 7.45
CA ASP A 68 5.17 13.03 8.24
C ASP A 68 4.63 13.67 9.54
N HIS A 69 3.35 13.50 9.85
CA HIS A 69 2.67 14.10 11.00
C HIS A 69 2.97 15.62 11.15
N PRO A 70 2.60 16.44 10.14
CA PRO A 70 2.97 17.86 10.10
C PRO A 70 2.38 18.63 11.29
N LYS A 71 3.19 19.47 11.94
CA LYS A 71 2.73 20.28 13.10
C LYS A 71 2.13 21.61 12.67
N SER A 72 2.53 22.13 11.51
CA SER A 72 1.91 23.30 10.90
C SER A 72 1.58 23.09 9.43
N VAL A 73 0.34 23.41 9.06
CA VAL A 73 -0.26 23.20 7.74
C VAL A 73 -0.86 24.51 7.23
N ILE A 74 -0.62 24.82 5.96
CA ILE A 74 -1.24 25.97 5.29
C ILE A 74 -1.82 25.57 3.93
N ASP A 75 -2.99 26.13 3.62
CA ASP A 75 -3.54 26.18 2.27
C ASP A 75 -3.67 27.64 1.83
N ILE A 76 -2.93 28.00 0.78
CA ILE A 76 -2.90 29.35 0.21
C ILE A 76 -3.94 29.56 -0.89
N ASN A 77 -4.88 28.64 -1.09
CA ASN A 77 -6.02 28.83 -1.98
C ASN A 77 -7.17 27.97 -1.45
N CYS A 78 -7.50 28.17 -0.17
CA CYS A 78 -8.21 27.18 0.63
C CYS A 78 -9.69 27.04 0.29
N SER A 79 -10.28 28.04 -0.36
CA SER A 79 -11.72 28.11 -0.61
C SER A 79 -12.49 27.88 0.70
N THR A 80 -13.29 26.81 0.80
CA THR A 80 -14.03 26.43 2.03
C THR A 80 -13.19 25.70 3.08
N GLY A 81 -11.93 25.38 2.80
CA GLY A 81 -11.02 24.68 3.71
C GLY A 81 -11.16 23.15 3.71
N LYS A 82 -11.74 22.56 2.64
CA LYS A 82 -11.96 21.11 2.55
C LYS A 82 -10.69 20.27 2.70
N LEU A 83 -9.54 20.71 2.15
CA LEU A 83 -8.27 20.00 2.33
C LEU A 83 -7.78 20.08 3.78
N LEU A 84 -7.97 21.25 4.41
CA LEU A 84 -7.50 21.53 5.75
C LEU A 84 -8.28 20.78 6.83
N SER A 85 -9.55 20.41 6.56
CA SER A 85 -10.42 19.73 7.54
C SER A 85 -10.02 18.29 7.88
N TYR A 86 -9.12 17.68 7.09
CA TYR A 86 -8.61 16.32 7.33
C TYR A 86 -7.39 16.27 8.26
N PHE A 87 -6.87 17.43 8.67
CA PHE A 87 -5.70 17.49 9.55
C PHE A 87 -6.11 17.44 11.04
N PRO A 88 -5.29 16.80 11.91
CA PRO A 88 -5.58 16.70 13.34
C PRO A 88 -5.65 18.08 14.02
N TYR A 89 -6.50 18.22 15.03
CA TYR A 89 -6.71 19.47 15.76
C TYR A 89 -5.47 19.98 16.51
N GLU A 90 -4.51 19.11 16.79
CA GLU A 90 -3.24 19.44 17.43
C GLU A 90 -2.29 20.19 16.49
N SER A 91 -2.55 20.16 15.18
CA SER A 91 -1.77 20.90 14.19
C SER A 91 -2.20 22.36 14.16
N ARG A 92 -1.26 23.26 13.90
CA ARG A 92 -1.60 24.63 13.55
C ARG A 92 -2.04 24.69 12.10
N ILE A 93 -3.32 24.97 11.85
CA ILE A 93 -3.93 24.92 10.52
C ILE A 93 -4.42 26.32 10.11
N SER A 94 -3.86 26.86 9.03
CA SER A 94 -4.24 28.18 8.51
C SER A 94 -4.68 28.10 7.05
N GLY A 95 -5.80 28.74 6.71
CA GLY A 95 -6.35 28.80 5.36
C GLY A 95 -6.43 30.24 4.85
N TYR A 96 -5.93 30.48 3.64
CA TYR A 96 -5.97 31.77 2.97
C TYR A 96 -6.71 31.68 1.65
N ASP A 97 -7.61 32.62 1.40
CA ASP A 97 -8.25 32.80 0.11
C ASP A 97 -8.67 34.28 -0.08
N SER A 98 -8.60 34.73 -1.33
CA SER A 98 -9.06 36.07 -1.72
C SER A 98 -10.58 36.15 -1.90
N ILE A 99 -11.27 35.02 -2.06
CA ILE A 99 -12.71 34.94 -2.22
C ILE A 99 -13.37 34.85 -0.85
N GLU A 100 -14.02 35.94 -0.45
CA GLU A 100 -14.65 36.08 0.87
C GLU A 100 -15.72 35.01 1.14
N ASP A 101 -16.52 34.66 0.14
CA ASP A 101 -17.61 33.69 0.26
C ASP A 101 -17.11 32.32 0.77
N GLY A 102 -16.01 31.82 0.20
CA GLY A 102 -15.42 30.54 0.59
C GLY A 102 -14.91 30.56 2.03
N ILE A 103 -14.25 31.65 2.42
CA ILE A 103 -13.75 31.86 3.77
C ILE A 103 -14.88 31.90 4.80
N ASN A 104 -15.95 32.64 4.51
CA ASN A 104 -17.10 32.76 5.41
C ASN A 104 -17.80 31.41 5.62
N ILE A 105 -17.96 30.63 4.55
CA ILE A 105 -18.48 29.25 4.62
C ILE A 105 -17.52 28.37 5.43
N GLY A 106 -16.22 28.42 5.16
CA GLY A 106 -15.21 27.63 5.87
C GLY A 106 -15.20 27.88 7.38
N LYS A 107 -15.30 29.14 7.81
CA LYS A 107 -15.38 29.51 9.24
C LYS A 107 -16.58 28.90 9.97
N ILE A 108 -17.70 28.74 9.27
CA ILE A 108 -18.91 28.14 9.83
C ILE A 108 -18.76 26.62 9.91
N ILE A 109 -18.22 25.99 8.87
CA ILE A 109 -18.12 24.52 8.78
C ILE A 109 -16.97 23.98 9.65
N TYR A 110 -15.84 24.68 9.67
CA TYR A 110 -14.59 24.24 10.30
C TYR A 110 -14.05 25.30 11.28
N PRO A 111 -14.69 25.48 12.44
CA PRO A 111 -14.36 26.57 13.38
C PRO A 111 -12.96 26.47 14.00
N ASN A 112 -12.32 25.31 13.91
CA ASN A 112 -10.98 25.06 14.45
C ASN A 112 -9.85 25.43 13.47
N ILE A 113 -10.18 25.88 12.26
CA ILE A 113 -9.22 26.32 11.24
C ILE A 113 -9.12 27.84 11.25
N GLU A 114 -7.90 28.36 11.21
CA GLU A 114 -7.66 29.80 11.12
C GLU A 114 -7.82 30.29 9.68
N PHE A 115 -9.01 30.78 9.34
CA PHE A 115 -9.30 31.32 8.01
C PHE A 115 -9.06 32.83 7.89
N ASN A 116 -8.31 33.20 6.85
CA ASN A 116 -7.91 34.56 6.54
C ASN A 116 -8.37 34.96 5.12
N ASN A 117 -9.14 36.05 5.01
CA ASN A 117 -9.57 36.58 3.72
C ASN A 117 -8.63 37.69 3.24
N GLU A 118 -7.59 37.30 2.50
CA GLU A 118 -6.61 38.22 1.91
C GLU A 118 -5.94 37.53 0.72
N ASN A 119 -5.23 38.29 -0.12
CA ASN A 119 -4.49 37.70 -1.23
C ASN A 119 -3.15 37.11 -0.74
N PRO A 120 -2.97 35.78 -0.77
CA PRO A 120 -1.82 35.11 -0.19
C PRO A 120 -0.52 35.38 -0.95
N ILE A 121 -0.57 35.79 -2.22
CA ILE A 121 0.63 36.15 -2.97
C ILE A 121 1.32 37.37 -2.33
N TYR A 122 0.53 38.39 -1.96
CA TYR A 122 1.02 39.68 -1.46
C TYR A 122 1.16 39.73 0.06
N LYS A 123 0.74 38.68 0.77
CA LYS A 123 0.90 38.60 2.21
C LYS A 123 2.37 38.37 2.59
N ASP A 124 2.86 39.14 3.55
CA ASP A 124 4.14 38.88 4.21
C ASP A 124 3.93 37.87 5.34
N TYR A 125 4.43 36.65 5.12
CA TYR A 125 4.36 35.58 6.10
C TYR A 125 5.59 35.66 7.01
N THR A 126 5.37 35.70 8.32
CA THR A 126 6.43 35.69 9.33
C THR A 126 6.89 34.28 9.69
N GLU A 127 6.14 33.26 9.28
CA GLU A 127 6.36 31.88 9.69
C GLU A 127 6.30 30.91 8.50
N MET A 128 7.05 29.82 8.63
CA MET A 128 7.09 28.72 7.67
C MET A 128 6.30 27.49 8.17
N TYR A 129 5.95 26.59 7.26
CA TYR A 129 5.06 25.46 7.50
C TYR A 129 5.73 24.11 7.23
N ASP A 130 5.32 23.08 7.99
CA ASP A 130 5.79 21.71 7.76
C ASP A 130 5.11 21.12 6.52
N CYS A 131 3.86 21.52 6.25
CA CYS A 131 3.12 21.15 5.06
C CYS A 131 2.45 22.37 4.42
N VAL A 132 2.60 22.50 3.11
CA VAL A 132 1.77 23.38 2.27
C VAL A 132 0.93 22.48 1.39
N ILE A 133 -0.40 22.54 1.52
CA ILE A 133 -1.33 21.73 0.74
C ILE A 133 -2.32 22.66 0.07
N SER A 134 -2.46 22.60 -1.25
CA SER A 134 -3.32 23.56 -1.96
C SER A 134 -3.69 23.10 -3.36
N CYS A 135 -4.81 23.59 -3.89
CA CYS A 135 -5.10 23.47 -5.32
C CYS A 135 -4.91 24.84 -5.97
N LEU A 136 -3.81 25.01 -6.72
CA LEU A 136 -3.44 26.32 -7.26
C LEU A 136 -4.42 26.76 -8.35
N PRO A 137 -4.58 28.07 -8.56
CA PRO A 137 -5.34 28.60 -9.70
C PRO A 137 -4.83 28.00 -11.01
N ARG A 138 -5.73 27.73 -11.97
CA ARG A 138 -5.37 27.04 -13.23
C ARG A 138 -4.81 27.95 -14.29
N VAL A 139 -5.42 29.13 -14.39
CA VAL A 139 -5.25 30.12 -15.45
C VAL A 139 -5.29 31.49 -14.82
N GLY A 140 -4.68 32.46 -15.50
CA GLY A 140 -4.64 33.84 -15.04
C GLY A 140 -3.26 34.43 -15.26
N GLN A 141 -3.26 35.75 -15.35
CA GLN A 141 -2.06 36.56 -15.25
C GLN A 141 -2.15 37.38 -13.97
N THR A 142 -1.01 37.54 -13.31
CA THR A 142 -0.88 38.34 -12.09
C THR A 142 0.36 39.19 -12.19
N PHE A 143 0.21 40.48 -11.86
CA PHE A 143 1.34 41.38 -11.77
C PHE A 143 2.08 41.12 -10.45
N TYR A 144 3.29 40.59 -10.54
CA TYR A 144 4.10 40.19 -9.39
C TYR A 144 5.56 40.55 -9.62
N GLU A 145 6.19 41.20 -8.63
CA GLU A 145 7.56 41.71 -8.71
C GLU A 145 7.83 42.59 -9.95
N GLY A 146 6.88 43.46 -10.29
CA GLY A 146 7.04 44.45 -11.37
C GLY A 146 6.81 43.91 -12.78
N MET A 147 6.39 42.66 -12.95
CA MET A 147 6.10 42.05 -14.25
C MET A 147 4.84 41.18 -14.22
N GLU A 148 4.20 41.03 -15.38
CA GLU A 148 3.07 40.12 -15.56
C GLU A 148 3.58 38.66 -15.65
N GLN A 149 3.05 37.78 -14.81
CA GLN A 149 3.43 36.37 -14.73
C GLN A 149 2.19 35.48 -14.62
N ASN A 150 2.31 34.21 -15.06
CA ASN A 150 1.25 33.23 -14.89
C ASN A 150 0.91 33.05 -13.41
N THR A 151 -0.36 33.23 -13.05
CA THR A 151 -0.84 33.20 -11.65
C THR A 151 -0.41 31.93 -10.93
N TYR A 152 -0.60 30.76 -11.54
CA TYR A 152 -0.25 29.48 -10.92
C TYR A 152 1.24 29.35 -10.58
N LEU A 153 2.11 29.97 -11.39
CA LEU A 153 3.56 29.93 -11.17
C LEU A 153 3.94 30.83 -9.99
N VAL A 154 3.27 31.97 -9.84
CA VAL A 154 3.46 32.87 -8.69
C VAL A 154 2.98 32.19 -7.41
N TYR A 155 1.80 31.55 -7.43
CA TYR A 155 1.31 30.75 -6.30
C TYR A 155 2.26 29.60 -5.95
N LEU A 156 2.79 28.88 -6.95
CA LEU A 156 3.74 27.79 -6.72
C LEU A 156 5.03 28.31 -6.06
N LYS A 157 5.59 29.41 -6.57
CA LYS A 157 6.77 30.07 -5.96
C LYS A 157 6.50 30.47 -4.51
N LYS A 158 5.32 31.04 -4.24
CA LYS A 158 4.91 31.42 -2.88
C LYS A 158 4.78 30.20 -1.97
N ALA A 159 4.10 29.15 -2.43
CA ALA A 159 3.97 27.89 -1.70
C ALA A 159 5.33 27.28 -1.33
N MET A 160 6.27 27.25 -2.28
CA MET A 160 7.64 26.76 -2.04
C MET A 160 8.40 27.61 -1.01
N ALA A 161 8.21 28.94 -1.02
CA ALA A 161 8.85 29.86 -0.07
C ALA A 161 8.34 29.68 1.37
N LEU A 162 7.14 29.13 1.55
CA LEU A 162 6.52 28.90 2.87
C LEU A 162 6.96 27.61 3.53
N LEU A 163 7.71 26.73 2.85
CA LEU A 163 8.15 25.46 3.41
C LEU A 163 9.32 25.64 4.40
N LYS A 164 9.21 24.99 5.57
CA LYS A 164 10.35 24.70 6.44
C LYS A 164 11.30 23.70 5.77
N GLU A 165 12.52 23.60 6.29
CA GLU A 165 13.43 22.51 5.91
C GLU A 165 12.77 21.15 6.19
N LYS A 166 12.88 20.21 5.25
CA LYS A 166 12.14 18.94 5.18
C LYS A 166 10.62 19.07 5.02
N GLY A 167 10.07 20.27 4.97
CA GLY A 167 8.64 20.50 4.73
C GLY A 167 8.21 20.02 3.35
N ARG A 168 6.93 19.68 3.19
CA ARG A 168 6.37 19.13 1.96
C ARG A 168 5.29 20.03 1.36
N LEU A 169 5.39 20.29 0.06
CA LEU A 169 4.32 20.84 -0.77
C LEU A 169 3.57 19.70 -1.46
N ILE A 170 2.25 19.69 -1.33
CA ILE A 170 1.35 18.76 -2.03
C ILE A 170 0.32 19.61 -2.76
N THR A 171 0.36 19.61 -4.09
CA THR A 171 -0.47 20.57 -4.83
C THR A 171 -0.96 20.08 -6.16
N LEU A 172 -2.15 20.55 -6.53
CA LEU A 172 -2.67 20.43 -7.89
C LEU A 172 -2.23 21.63 -8.71
N ILE A 173 -1.62 21.36 -9.86
CA ILE A 173 -1.19 22.36 -10.82
C ILE A 173 -1.63 22.00 -12.24
N SER A 174 -1.72 22.99 -13.12
CA SER A 174 -2.04 22.77 -14.53
C SER A 174 -0.99 21.89 -15.23
N ASN A 175 -1.42 20.95 -16.08
CA ASN A 175 -0.54 20.17 -16.97
C ASN A 175 0.30 21.07 -17.92
N SER A 176 -0.11 22.33 -18.10
CA SER A 176 0.72 23.32 -18.80
C SER A 176 2.06 23.54 -18.08
N PHE A 177 2.09 23.52 -16.74
CA PHE A 177 3.34 23.60 -15.98
C PHE A 177 4.26 22.42 -16.30
N LEU A 178 3.73 21.20 -16.48
CA LEU A 178 4.55 20.03 -16.77
C LEU A 178 5.19 20.08 -18.17
N THR A 179 4.55 20.74 -19.13
CA THR A 179 4.86 20.59 -20.56
C THR A 179 5.34 21.87 -21.25
N ALA A 180 5.06 23.04 -20.66
CA ALA A 180 5.38 24.33 -21.27
C ALA A 180 6.89 24.58 -21.29
N PRO A 181 7.42 25.18 -22.38
CA PRO A 181 8.82 25.56 -22.48
C PRO A 181 9.12 26.86 -21.71
N SER A 182 10.33 27.39 -21.90
CA SER A 182 10.75 28.72 -21.42
C SER A 182 10.65 28.86 -19.89
N ALA A 183 9.89 29.83 -19.37
CA ALA A 183 9.84 30.13 -17.93
C ALA A 183 9.44 28.94 -17.06
N CYS A 184 8.49 28.10 -17.52
CA CYS A 184 8.10 26.90 -16.78
C CYS A 184 9.22 25.87 -16.76
N GLN A 185 9.91 25.67 -17.88
CA GLN A 185 11.06 24.77 -17.96
C GLN A 185 12.20 25.22 -17.05
N MET A 186 12.55 26.51 -17.09
CA MET A 186 13.58 27.07 -16.21
C MET A 186 13.25 26.85 -14.74
N TYR A 187 11.98 27.04 -14.35
CA TYR A 187 11.56 26.83 -12.97
C TYR A 187 11.52 25.34 -12.58
N ARG A 188 11.10 24.45 -13.49
CA ARG A 188 11.21 23.00 -13.29
C ARG A 188 12.66 22.57 -13.05
N ASP A 189 13.59 23.06 -13.88
CA ASP A 189 15.02 22.74 -13.74
C ASP A 189 15.60 23.27 -12.42
N GLN A 190 15.17 24.45 -11.98
CA GLN A 190 15.49 24.98 -10.65
C GLN A 190 14.94 24.07 -9.53
N LEU A 191 13.68 23.61 -9.65
CA LEU A 191 13.09 22.71 -8.66
C LEU A 191 13.86 21.40 -8.55
N LEU A 192 14.22 20.74 -9.66
CA LEU A 192 15.02 19.50 -9.64
C LEU A 192 16.43 19.70 -9.10
N SER A 193 16.96 20.92 -9.18
CA SER A 193 18.31 21.23 -8.70
C SER A 193 18.35 21.59 -7.21
N SER A 194 17.23 22.05 -6.64
CA SER A 194 17.19 22.61 -5.28
C SER A 194 16.24 21.87 -4.33
N TYR A 195 15.36 21.02 -4.85
CA TYR A 195 14.32 20.35 -4.09
C TYR A 195 14.21 18.88 -4.48
N ASN A 196 13.65 18.07 -3.59
CA ASN A 196 13.26 16.71 -3.90
C ASN A 196 11.84 16.71 -4.49
N VAL A 197 11.73 16.48 -5.80
CA VAL A 197 10.43 16.26 -6.44
C VAL A 197 10.06 14.78 -6.26
N GLU A 198 9.22 14.50 -5.27
CA GLU A 198 8.93 13.12 -4.84
C GLU A 198 7.98 12.39 -5.80
N MET A 199 6.96 13.10 -6.32
CA MET A 199 5.95 12.50 -7.19
C MET A 199 5.33 13.52 -8.16
N ILE A 200 5.06 13.07 -9.39
CA ILE A 200 4.31 13.81 -10.41
C ILE A 200 3.27 12.87 -11.02
N MET A 201 1.98 13.18 -10.87
CA MET A 201 0.89 12.34 -11.34
C MET A 201 -0.12 13.14 -12.14
N SER A 202 -0.25 12.84 -13.43
CA SER A 202 -1.26 13.45 -14.29
C SER A 202 -2.65 12.87 -14.01
N LEU A 203 -3.63 13.75 -13.83
CA LEU A 203 -5.04 13.39 -13.63
C LEU A 203 -5.73 13.35 -15.00
N ASP A 204 -5.59 12.21 -15.69
CA ASP A 204 -6.00 12.06 -17.10
C ASP A 204 -7.35 11.30 -17.28
N THR A 205 -8.10 11.00 -16.22
CA THR A 205 -9.34 10.23 -16.34
C THR A 205 -10.56 11.11 -16.66
N GLY A 206 -11.36 10.66 -17.63
CA GLY A 206 -12.67 11.23 -17.96
C GLY A 206 -13.70 11.15 -16.83
N SER A 207 -13.36 10.46 -15.74
CA SER A 207 -14.12 10.27 -14.50
C SER A 207 -14.22 11.55 -13.65
N PHE A 208 -13.30 12.51 -13.84
CA PHE A 208 -13.28 13.74 -13.03
C PHE A 208 -14.21 14.84 -13.54
N ARG A 209 -14.72 15.64 -12.60
CA ARG A 209 -15.50 16.84 -12.90
C ARG A 209 -14.77 17.72 -13.94
N PRO A 210 -15.48 18.38 -14.88
CA PRO A 210 -14.88 19.09 -16.01
C PRO A 210 -13.77 20.07 -15.64
N HIS A 211 -13.88 20.72 -14.47
CA HIS A 211 -12.84 21.60 -14.00
C HIS A 211 -11.55 20.82 -13.76
N LEU A 212 -11.51 19.62 -13.16
CA LEU A 212 -10.28 18.88 -12.85
C LEU A 212 -9.48 18.32 -14.03
N ARG A 213 -10.00 18.42 -15.25
CA ARG A 213 -9.27 18.05 -16.46
C ARG A 213 -7.96 18.83 -16.58
N ASN A 214 -6.94 18.17 -17.12
CA ASN A 214 -5.61 18.73 -17.39
C ASN A 214 -4.88 19.27 -16.14
N MET A 215 -5.04 18.63 -14.99
CA MET A 215 -4.24 18.91 -13.79
C MET A 215 -3.27 17.76 -13.52
N ALA A 216 -2.25 18.07 -12.74
CA ALA A 216 -1.38 17.09 -12.14
C ALA A 216 -1.25 17.35 -10.65
N LEU A 217 -1.17 16.26 -9.88
CA LEU A 217 -0.71 16.28 -8.50
C LEU A 217 0.82 16.25 -8.50
N ILE A 218 1.43 17.23 -7.83
CA ILE A 218 2.88 17.27 -7.61
C ILE A 218 3.13 17.25 -6.11
N VAL A 219 4.09 16.43 -5.70
CA VAL A 219 4.62 16.39 -4.33
C VAL A 219 6.09 16.78 -4.37
N ILE A 220 6.44 17.83 -3.62
CA ILE A 220 7.80 18.36 -3.54
C ILE A 220 8.19 18.48 -2.08
N ARG A 221 9.36 17.98 -1.70
CA ARG A 221 9.95 18.17 -0.39
C ARG A 221 11.11 19.16 -0.46
N LYS A 222 11.17 20.07 0.51
CA LYS A 222 12.32 20.95 0.75
C LYS A 222 13.45 20.15 1.40
N SER A 223 14.20 19.44 0.56
CA SER A 223 15.38 18.67 0.90
C SER A 223 16.25 18.51 -0.34
N SER A 224 17.45 17.94 -0.18
CA SER A 224 18.32 17.59 -1.30
C SER A 224 17.59 16.73 -2.36
N PRO A 225 17.84 16.96 -3.66
CA PRO A 225 17.24 16.17 -4.73
C PRO A 225 17.53 14.67 -4.63
N THR A 226 16.60 13.84 -5.09
CA THR A 226 16.76 12.39 -5.22
C THR A 226 17.06 11.99 -6.66
N GLU A 227 17.55 10.77 -6.85
CA GLU A 227 17.88 10.25 -8.18
C GLU A 227 16.65 10.02 -9.06
N ASN A 228 15.49 9.72 -8.46
CA ASN A 228 14.29 9.33 -9.18
C ASN A 228 13.06 10.09 -8.70
N VAL A 229 12.16 10.36 -9.64
CA VAL A 229 10.84 10.96 -9.43
C VAL A 229 9.76 9.94 -9.78
N LEU A 230 8.84 9.68 -8.85
CA LEU A 230 7.74 8.75 -9.06
C LEU A 230 6.68 9.36 -9.99
N MET A 231 6.21 8.58 -10.97
CA MET A 231 5.24 9.00 -11.98
C MET A 231 4.08 8.01 -12.13
N PRO A 232 3.27 7.80 -11.07
CA PRO A 232 2.19 6.83 -11.14
C PRO A 232 1.09 7.31 -12.09
N SER A 233 0.42 6.36 -12.74
CA SER A 233 -0.82 6.64 -13.46
C SER A 233 -1.97 6.75 -12.48
N PHE A 234 -2.88 7.68 -12.70
CA PHE A 234 -4.09 7.78 -11.90
C PHE A 234 -5.09 6.66 -12.30
N THR A 235 -5.37 5.71 -11.40
CA THR A 235 -6.17 4.48 -11.67
C THR A 235 -7.55 4.45 -11.01
N ASP A 236 -8.12 5.59 -10.58
CA ASP A 236 -9.33 5.66 -9.73
C ASP A 236 -9.22 4.84 -8.40
N ASN A 237 -8.04 4.24 -8.11
CA ASN A 237 -7.73 3.48 -6.90
C ASN A 237 -6.67 4.24 -6.07
N TYR A 238 -7.16 5.03 -5.13
CA TYR A 238 -6.35 5.97 -4.35
C TYR A 238 -5.47 5.27 -3.31
N ASP A 239 -5.92 4.13 -2.76
CA ASP A 239 -5.15 3.37 -1.78
C ASP A 239 -3.94 2.70 -2.45
N GLU A 240 -4.08 2.22 -3.69
CA GLU A 240 -2.96 1.73 -4.50
C GLU A 240 -1.93 2.83 -4.75
N ILE A 241 -2.39 4.03 -5.15
CA ILE A 241 -1.51 5.18 -5.39
C ILE A 241 -0.78 5.59 -4.11
N LYS A 242 -1.47 5.60 -2.98
CA LYS A 242 -0.88 5.88 -1.67
C LYS A 242 0.20 4.86 -1.34
N GLN A 243 -0.06 3.58 -1.57
CA GLN A 243 0.89 2.51 -1.32
C GLN A 243 2.13 2.63 -2.21
N ILE A 244 1.94 2.86 -3.52
CA ILE A 244 3.01 3.18 -4.48
C ILE A 244 3.88 4.34 -3.96
N TYR A 245 3.24 5.40 -3.45
CA TYR A 245 3.96 6.56 -2.93
C TYR A 245 4.74 6.25 -1.63
N ILE A 246 4.18 5.47 -0.71
CA ILE A 246 4.82 5.08 0.56
C ILE A 246 5.99 4.14 0.32
N GLU A 247 5.78 3.10 -0.48
CA GLU A 247 6.79 2.09 -0.81
C GLU A 247 7.86 2.59 -1.77
N LYS A 248 7.61 3.72 -2.44
CA LYS A 248 8.41 4.20 -3.58
C LYS A 248 8.50 3.14 -4.68
N SER A 249 7.44 2.36 -4.86
CA SER A 249 7.32 1.29 -5.85
C SER A 249 6.58 1.81 -7.09
N GLY A 250 6.95 1.37 -8.30
CA GLY A 250 6.24 1.72 -9.54
C GLY A 250 7.06 2.49 -10.58
N PHE A 251 6.36 3.10 -11.54
CA PHE A 251 6.99 3.81 -12.66
C PHE A 251 7.68 5.08 -12.16
N ALA A 252 9.00 5.14 -12.32
CA ALA A 252 9.82 6.27 -11.90
C ALA A 252 10.79 6.68 -13.02
N ILE A 253 11.14 7.96 -13.05
CA ILE A 253 12.06 8.54 -14.02
C ILE A 253 13.23 9.18 -13.29
N GLU A 254 14.43 8.91 -13.79
CA GLU A 254 15.66 9.55 -13.32
C GLU A 254 15.56 11.07 -13.43
N THR A 255 15.90 11.77 -12.35
CA THR A 255 15.88 13.23 -12.24
C THR A 255 16.64 13.92 -13.38
N GLU A 256 17.79 13.36 -13.80
CA GLU A 256 18.57 13.91 -14.92
C GLU A 256 17.81 13.85 -16.26
N ARG A 257 16.96 12.84 -16.47
CA ARG A 257 16.16 12.74 -17.70
C ARG A 257 15.03 13.77 -17.76
N LEU A 258 14.64 14.33 -16.62
CA LEU A 258 13.63 15.38 -16.51
C LEU A 258 14.20 16.78 -16.72
N LYS A 259 15.51 16.97 -16.52
CA LYS A 259 16.18 18.27 -16.73
C LYS A 259 16.12 18.71 -18.19
N GLY A 260 15.76 19.96 -18.41
CA GLY A 260 15.59 20.55 -19.74
C GLY A 260 14.43 19.94 -20.53
N SER A 261 13.56 19.18 -19.87
CA SER A 261 12.51 18.39 -20.51
C SER A 261 11.13 18.70 -19.92
N ARG A 262 10.13 17.94 -20.37
CA ARG A 262 8.77 17.94 -19.84
C ARG A 262 8.63 16.89 -18.74
N TRP A 263 7.61 17.06 -17.91
CA TRP A 263 7.34 16.28 -16.69
C TRP A 263 6.04 15.45 -16.77
N ASP A 264 5.40 15.33 -17.92
CA ASP A 264 4.26 14.42 -18.08
C ASP A 264 4.73 12.98 -18.30
N SER A 265 4.05 12.03 -17.66
CA SER A 265 4.38 10.60 -17.70
C SER A 265 4.25 10.01 -19.12
N HIS A 266 3.30 10.49 -19.92
CA HIS A 266 3.08 10.04 -21.30
C HIS A 266 4.36 10.14 -22.13
N PHE A 267 5.11 11.24 -22.06
CA PHE A 267 6.36 11.40 -22.83
C PHE A 267 7.43 10.33 -22.58
N TYR A 268 7.42 9.73 -21.39
CA TYR A 268 8.36 8.70 -20.95
C TYR A 268 7.80 7.29 -21.03
N ASP A 269 6.57 7.12 -21.52
CA ASP A 269 5.92 5.82 -21.62
C ASP A 269 6.83 4.79 -22.33
N PRO A 270 7.09 3.61 -21.71
CA PRO A 270 7.96 2.58 -22.28
C PRO A 270 7.58 2.11 -23.69
N ARG A 271 6.32 2.28 -24.12
CA ARG A 271 5.87 1.98 -25.49
C ARG A 271 6.67 2.76 -26.53
N PHE A 272 7.21 3.91 -26.17
CA PHE A 272 8.04 4.74 -27.04
C PHE A 272 9.48 4.26 -27.18
N ASN A 273 9.93 3.27 -26.40
CA ASN A 273 11.25 2.65 -26.57
C ASN A 273 11.41 2.02 -27.97
N LYS A 274 10.29 1.61 -28.60
CA LYS A 274 10.25 1.11 -29.99
C LYS A 274 10.78 2.13 -31.01
N ILE A 275 10.75 3.42 -30.68
CA ILE A 275 11.30 4.48 -31.53
C ILE A 275 12.83 4.37 -31.54
N GLU A 276 13.46 4.30 -30.37
CA GLU A 276 14.92 4.21 -30.26
C GLU A 276 15.43 2.94 -30.95
N VAL A 277 14.81 1.77 -30.68
CA VAL A 277 15.14 0.51 -31.36
C VAL A 277 15.05 0.62 -32.90
N LYS A 278 14.09 1.39 -33.42
CA LYS A 278 13.94 1.58 -34.88
C LYS A 278 14.97 2.54 -35.48
N LEU A 279 15.56 3.42 -34.67
CA LEU A 279 16.49 4.48 -35.10
C LEU A 279 17.95 4.16 -34.72
N GLU A 280 18.17 3.20 -33.84
CA GLU A 280 19.49 2.79 -33.37
C GLU A 280 20.38 2.34 -34.54
N ASN A 281 21.65 2.74 -34.50
CA ASN A 281 22.68 2.43 -35.51
C ASN A 281 22.32 2.89 -36.94
N LYS A 282 21.38 3.82 -37.11
CA LYS A 282 21.05 4.43 -38.40
C LYS A 282 21.51 5.87 -38.44
N GLU A 283 21.90 6.32 -39.63
CA GLU A 283 22.02 7.74 -39.89
C GLU A 283 20.61 8.36 -39.85
N VAL A 284 20.45 9.43 -39.07
CA VAL A 284 19.17 10.10 -38.86
C VAL A 284 19.31 11.58 -39.09
N LYS A 285 18.32 12.19 -39.75
CA LYS A 285 18.17 13.65 -39.84
C LYS A 285 16.87 14.09 -39.20
N ARG A 286 16.86 15.29 -38.62
CA ARG A 286 15.62 15.95 -38.22
C ARG A 286 14.87 16.40 -39.47
N LEU A 287 13.55 16.39 -39.37
CA LEU A 287 12.69 16.76 -40.49
C LEU A 287 12.96 18.20 -40.97
N GLU A 288 13.30 19.13 -40.07
CA GLU A 288 13.67 20.51 -40.41
C GLU A 288 14.94 20.63 -41.26
N GLU A 289 15.82 19.62 -41.24
CA GLU A 289 17.06 19.62 -42.04
C GLU A 289 16.79 19.24 -43.51
N ILE A 290 15.63 18.63 -43.80
CA ILE A 290 15.30 18.06 -45.11
C ILE A 290 13.94 18.50 -45.67
N ALA A 291 13.20 19.33 -44.93
CA ALA A 291 11.91 19.87 -45.32
C ALA A 291 11.62 21.22 -44.64
N GLN A 292 10.86 22.07 -45.31
CA GLN A 292 10.24 23.24 -44.70
C GLN A 292 8.98 22.82 -43.96
N ILE A 293 8.83 23.32 -42.73
CA ILE A 293 7.72 22.93 -41.85
C ILE A 293 7.10 24.17 -41.23
N PHE A 294 5.83 24.39 -41.57
CA PHE A 294 5.04 25.55 -41.17
C PHE A 294 3.55 25.19 -41.05
N SER A 295 2.74 26.06 -40.45
CA SER A 295 1.29 25.89 -40.30
C SER A 295 0.52 26.93 -41.11
N GLY A 296 -0.74 26.64 -41.42
CA GLY A 296 -1.61 27.58 -42.13
C GLY A 296 -1.99 28.84 -41.33
N PRO A 297 -2.72 29.79 -41.95
CA PRO A 297 -3.28 30.95 -41.25
C PRO A 297 -4.63 30.64 -40.57
N VAL A 298 -5.11 31.58 -39.76
CA VAL A 298 -6.45 31.55 -39.16
C VAL A 298 -7.42 32.22 -40.12
N PHE A 299 -8.47 31.49 -40.52
CA PHE A 299 -9.57 32.04 -41.34
C PHE A 299 -10.76 32.36 -40.46
N ARG A 300 -11.25 33.60 -40.51
CA ARG A 300 -12.46 34.03 -39.79
C ARG A 300 -13.72 33.47 -40.45
N SER A 301 -14.83 33.46 -39.75
CA SER A 301 -16.08 32.88 -40.28
C SER A 301 -16.61 33.66 -41.48
N GLU A 302 -16.40 34.98 -41.51
CA GLU A 302 -16.87 35.88 -42.57
C GLU A 302 -16.05 35.74 -43.86
N GLU A 303 -14.84 35.21 -43.78
CA GLU A 303 -13.97 34.95 -44.94
C GLU A 303 -14.37 33.63 -45.66
N ARG A 304 -15.20 32.79 -45.03
CA ARG A 304 -15.55 31.46 -45.54
C ARG A 304 -16.79 31.51 -46.41
N GLN A 305 -16.78 30.72 -47.47
CA GLN A 305 -17.87 30.60 -48.42
C GLN A 305 -18.22 29.12 -48.65
N ASP A 306 -19.44 28.87 -49.12
CA ASP A 306 -19.86 27.50 -49.49
C ASP A 306 -19.16 27.00 -50.75
N HIS A 307 -18.70 27.92 -51.62
CA HIS A 307 -18.01 27.64 -52.87
C HIS A 307 -16.88 28.66 -53.03
N GLY A 308 -15.79 28.28 -53.72
CA GLY A 308 -14.70 29.20 -54.01
C GLY A 308 -13.46 28.50 -54.56
N LYS A 309 -12.44 29.28 -54.90
CA LYS A 309 -11.23 28.80 -55.56
C LYS A 309 -10.42 27.77 -54.77
N TYR A 310 -10.29 27.95 -53.45
CA TYR A 310 -9.49 27.08 -52.59
C TYR A 310 -10.33 26.54 -51.42
N LEU A 311 -10.25 25.23 -51.20
CA LEU A 311 -10.77 24.59 -50.00
C LEU A 311 -9.87 24.88 -48.79
N ILE A 312 -10.42 25.42 -47.72
CA ILE A 312 -9.77 25.56 -46.41
C ILE A 312 -9.71 24.20 -45.75
N LEU A 313 -8.53 23.57 -45.81
CA LEU A 313 -8.32 22.29 -45.17
C LEU A 313 -8.22 22.44 -43.64
N ARG A 314 -9.00 21.66 -42.90
CA ARG A 314 -9.10 21.67 -41.43
C ARG A 314 -8.83 20.26 -40.86
N PRO A 315 -8.47 20.14 -39.57
CA PRO A 315 -8.26 18.84 -38.92
C PRO A 315 -9.43 17.87 -39.08
N LEU A 316 -10.67 18.37 -39.10
CA LEU A 316 -11.87 17.54 -39.25
C LEU A 316 -11.97 16.79 -40.59
N HIS A 317 -11.20 17.20 -41.61
CA HIS A 317 -11.14 16.50 -42.89
C HIS A 317 -10.30 15.23 -42.82
N PHE A 318 -9.45 15.06 -41.81
CA PHE A 318 -8.64 13.86 -41.67
C PHE A 318 -9.49 12.76 -41.06
N GLN A 319 -9.79 11.73 -41.85
CA GLN A 319 -10.58 10.58 -41.43
C GLN A 319 -10.04 9.29 -42.04
N ASN A 320 -9.82 8.27 -41.20
CA ASN A 320 -9.38 6.93 -41.61
C ASN A 320 -8.12 6.93 -42.50
N GLY A 321 -7.20 7.88 -42.29
CA GLY A 321 -5.98 8.01 -43.09
C GLY A 321 -6.16 8.62 -44.49
N GLY A 322 -7.32 9.23 -44.76
CA GLY A 322 -7.63 9.98 -45.98
C GLY A 322 -8.27 11.34 -45.68
N LEU A 323 -8.64 12.06 -46.75
CA LEU A 323 -9.36 13.33 -46.67
C LEU A 323 -10.84 13.12 -46.97
N ASN A 324 -11.70 13.52 -46.03
CA ASN A 324 -13.14 13.62 -46.20
C ASN A 324 -13.53 15.11 -46.36
N LEU A 325 -14.07 15.46 -47.52
CA LEU A 325 -14.28 16.86 -47.94
C LEU A 325 -15.76 17.30 -47.90
N PHE A 326 -16.66 16.54 -47.28
CA PHE A 326 -18.11 16.78 -47.31
C PHE A 326 -18.62 17.78 -46.26
N THR A 327 -18.00 18.95 -46.14
CA THR A 327 -18.41 19.95 -45.12
C THR A 327 -18.78 21.29 -45.76
N GLU A 328 -19.77 21.99 -45.20
CA GLU A 328 -20.26 23.30 -45.66
C GLU A 328 -19.36 24.46 -45.15
N ASN A 329 -19.41 25.64 -45.79
CA ASN A 329 -18.63 26.84 -45.45
C ASN A 329 -17.11 26.62 -45.36
N GLN A 330 -16.48 26.20 -46.47
CA GLN A 330 -15.09 25.76 -46.47
C GLN A 330 -14.20 26.39 -47.50
N TYR A 331 -14.69 27.32 -48.32
CA TYR A 331 -13.92 27.83 -49.44
C TYR A 331 -13.55 29.29 -49.26
N ILE A 332 -12.48 29.69 -49.95
CA ILE A 332 -12.08 31.08 -50.16
C ILE A 332 -11.69 31.29 -51.63
N ASP A 333 -11.95 32.48 -52.17
CA ASP A 333 -11.53 32.83 -53.53
C ASP A 333 -10.13 33.44 -53.61
N SER A 334 -9.71 34.11 -52.52
CA SER A 334 -8.43 34.79 -52.46
C SER A 334 -7.83 34.66 -51.06
N CYS A 335 -6.50 34.67 -51.01
CA CYS A 335 -5.71 34.69 -49.78
C CYS A 335 -4.70 35.83 -49.86
N ARG A 336 -4.27 36.32 -48.70
CA ARG A 336 -3.29 37.40 -48.60
C ARG A 336 -1.93 36.91 -49.11
N GLU A 337 -1.07 37.82 -49.56
CA GLU A 337 0.23 37.42 -50.16
C GLU A 337 1.06 36.49 -49.27
N HIS A 338 1.12 36.76 -47.96
CA HIS A 338 1.86 35.93 -47.01
C HIS A 338 1.21 34.56 -46.75
N GLU A 339 -0.07 34.37 -47.09
CA GLU A 339 -0.82 33.13 -46.89
C GLU A 339 -0.67 32.19 -48.10
N LYS A 340 -0.28 32.71 -49.27
CA LYS A 340 -0.12 31.91 -50.50
C LYS A 340 0.88 30.77 -50.35
N VAL A 341 1.86 30.90 -49.47
CA VAL A 341 2.82 29.83 -49.16
C VAL A 341 2.14 28.58 -48.58
N CYS A 342 0.98 28.76 -47.94
CA CYS A 342 0.17 27.71 -47.32
C CYS A 342 -0.82 27.04 -48.28
N ILE A 343 -0.89 27.49 -49.54
CA ILE A 343 -1.61 26.76 -50.61
C ILE A 343 -0.88 25.43 -50.79
N LEU A 344 -1.66 24.34 -50.74
CA LEU A 344 -1.16 22.99 -50.82
C LEU A 344 -0.75 22.66 -52.25
N GLN A 345 0.40 22.01 -52.37
CA GLN A 345 1.00 21.57 -53.62
C GLN A 345 1.03 20.05 -53.65
N PRO A 346 0.86 19.41 -54.82
CA PRO A 346 1.06 17.97 -54.93
C PRO A 346 2.43 17.54 -54.36
N GLY A 347 2.41 16.52 -53.51
CA GLY A 347 3.57 16.03 -52.77
C GLY A 347 3.81 16.69 -51.41
N ASP A 348 3.03 17.71 -51.01
CA ASP A 348 3.04 18.21 -49.64
C ASP A 348 2.55 17.11 -48.68
N MET A 349 3.26 16.96 -47.57
CA MET A 349 2.89 16.03 -46.51
C MET A 349 2.22 16.83 -45.40
N ILE A 350 0.97 16.51 -45.09
CA ILE A 350 0.15 17.27 -44.15
C ILE A 350 -0.29 16.40 -42.97
N THR A 351 -0.28 17.00 -41.77
CA THR A 351 -0.73 16.37 -40.52
C THR A 351 -1.54 17.37 -39.70
N PRO A 352 -2.64 16.94 -39.06
CA PRO A 352 -3.32 17.79 -38.09
C PRO A 352 -2.44 18.02 -36.85
N LEU A 353 -2.51 19.24 -36.32
CA LEU A 353 -1.84 19.68 -35.09
C LEU A 353 -2.73 19.51 -33.86
N VAL A 354 -4.03 19.46 -34.06
CA VAL A 354 -5.05 19.28 -33.01
C VAL A 354 -6.01 18.19 -33.48
N ASN A 355 -6.36 17.27 -32.58
CA ASN A 355 -7.23 16.12 -32.86
C ASN A 355 -6.65 15.20 -33.97
N ASN A 356 -6.62 13.88 -33.76
CA ASN A 356 -6.03 12.93 -34.72
C ASN A 356 -4.55 13.25 -35.07
N SER A 357 -3.81 13.92 -34.17
CA SER A 357 -2.39 14.21 -34.37
C SER A 357 -1.60 12.92 -34.59
N GLY A 358 -0.82 12.86 -35.67
CA GLY A 358 -0.06 11.69 -36.08
C GLY A 358 -0.60 10.98 -37.33
N GLU A 359 -1.76 11.39 -37.84
CA GLU A 359 -2.18 11.07 -39.21
C GLU A 359 -1.35 11.86 -40.23
N LEU A 360 -0.86 11.17 -41.26
CA LEU A 360 -0.04 11.77 -42.31
C LEU A 360 -0.67 11.49 -43.67
N TYR A 361 -1.04 12.56 -44.36
CA TYR A 361 -1.58 12.51 -45.72
C TYR A 361 -0.62 13.19 -46.70
N ILE A 362 -0.48 12.63 -47.90
CA ILE A 362 0.31 13.24 -48.98
C ILE A 362 -0.68 13.80 -49.99
N PHE A 363 -0.61 15.12 -50.19
CA PHE A 363 -1.49 15.84 -51.10
C PHE A 363 -1.22 15.44 -52.55
N LYS A 364 -2.27 15.17 -53.31
CA LYS A 364 -2.21 14.59 -54.66
C LYS A 364 -2.63 15.61 -55.71
N GLU A 365 -2.26 15.35 -56.96
CA GLU A 365 -2.75 16.13 -58.10
C GLU A 365 -4.27 16.01 -58.29
N SER A 366 -4.86 14.89 -57.88
CA SER A 366 -6.31 14.66 -57.91
C SER A 366 -7.08 15.39 -56.82
N ASP A 367 -6.40 15.93 -55.81
CA ASP A 367 -7.05 16.64 -54.70
C ASP A 367 -7.47 18.04 -55.15
N PRO A 368 -8.62 18.57 -54.67
CA PRO A 368 -9.06 19.90 -55.05
C PRO A 368 -8.08 20.96 -54.55
N PRO A 369 -7.89 22.08 -55.27
CA PRO A 369 -7.05 23.18 -54.82
C PRO A 369 -7.42 23.59 -53.38
N ALA A 370 -6.43 23.56 -52.49
CA ALA A 370 -6.68 23.72 -51.06
C ALA A 370 -5.61 24.58 -50.38
N ILE A 371 -5.99 25.21 -49.27
CA ILE A 371 -5.11 25.96 -48.38
C ILE A 371 -5.19 25.36 -46.98
N ALA A 372 -4.05 25.10 -46.34
CA ALA A 372 -4.04 24.57 -44.98
C ALA A 372 -4.49 25.64 -43.98
N SER A 373 -5.27 25.27 -42.96
CA SER A 373 -5.55 26.14 -41.80
C SER A 373 -4.46 26.07 -40.72
N ASN A 374 -4.54 26.96 -39.74
CA ASN A 374 -3.61 27.08 -38.60
C ASN A 374 -3.40 25.80 -37.78
N ASN A 375 -4.34 24.86 -37.83
CA ASN A 375 -4.25 23.59 -37.12
C ASN A 375 -3.77 22.43 -38.00
N ILE A 376 -3.18 22.72 -39.16
CA ILE A 376 -2.52 21.75 -40.03
C ILE A 376 -1.06 22.18 -40.20
N ALA A 377 -0.14 21.24 -40.00
CA ALA A 377 1.24 21.41 -40.42
C ALA A 377 1.43 20.92 -41.85
N ILE A 378 2.12 21.75 -42.63
CA ILE A 378 2.63 21.43 -43.95
C ILE A 378 4.11 21.07 -43.80
N ILE A 379 4.48 19.90 -44.30
CA ILE A 379 5.84 19.44 -44.45
C ILE A 379 6.12 19.42 -45.95
N ARG A 380 6.82 20.45 -46.43
CA ARG A 380 7.16 20.62 -47.84
C ARG A 380 8.62 20.27 -48.06
N SER A 381 8.89 19.29 -48.90
CA SER A 381 10.26 18.89 -49.21
C SER A 381 11.05 20.04 -49.85
N THR A 382 12.27 20.30 -49.38
CA THR A 382 13.10 21.41 -49.91
C THR A 382 13.84 21.06 -51.18
N ASN A 383 14.09 19.77 -51.45
CA ASN A 383 14.65 19.17 -52.69
C ASN A 383 14.84 17.64 -52.53
N ASN A 384 14.14 17.02 -51.59
CA ASN A 384 14.40 15.66 -51.14
C ASN A 384 13.18 14.77 -51.44
N GLU A 385 13.20 14.04 -52.55
CA GLU A 385 12.11 13.13 -52.94
C GLU A 385 12.06 11.88 -52.03
N TYR A 386 13.18 11.55 -51.39
CA TYR A 386 13.26 10.42 -50.47
C TYR A 386 12.28 10.53 -49.29
N ILE A 387 12.05 11.71 -48.72
CA ILE A 387 11.11 11.84 -47.59
C ILE A 387 9.67 11.51 -48.01
N LYS A 388 9.29 11.87 -49.25
CA LYS A 388 7.96 11.57 -49.80
C LYS A 388 7.78 10.06 -49.96
N THR A 389 8.75 9.40 -50.59
CA THR A 389 8.77 7.94 -50.73
C THR A 389 8.79 7.24 -49.37
N TYR A 390 9.59 7.72 -48.41
CA TYR A 390 9.65 7.17 -47.06
C TYR A 390 8.30 7.24 -46.35
N PHE A 391 7.63 8.39 -46.38
CA PHE A 391 6.31 8.54 -45.78
C PHE A 391 5.17 7.90 -46.57
N ASN A 392 5.38 7.48 -47.82
CA ASN A 392 4.46 6.59 -48.51
C ASN A 392 4.50 5.15 -47.97
N THR A 393 5.59 4.74 -47.31
CA THR A 393 5.68 3.40 -46.72
C THR A 393 4.87 3.26 -45.43
N LYS A 394 4.36 2.04 -45.16
CA LYS A 394 3.67 1.72 -43.89
C LYS A 394 4.57 1.96 -42.67
N ASP A 395 5.85 1.60 -42.77
CA ASP A 395 6.80 1.77 -41.67
C ASP A 395 7.15 3.24 -41.40
N GLY A 396 7.29 4.05 -42.45
CA GLY A 396 7.53 5.48 -42.34
C GLY A 396 6.37 6.20 -41.64
N LYS A 397 5.12 5.95 -42.07
CA LYS A 397 3.92 6.49 -41.39
C LYS A 397 3.83 6.04 -39.94
N LYS A 398 4.11 4.76 -39.66
CA LYS A 398 4.07 4.23 -38.29
C LYS A 398 5.12 4.85 -37.38
N LEU A 399 6.36 5.02 -37.86
CA LEU A 399 7.41 5.65 -37.07
C LEU A 399 7.16 7.15 -36.85
N PHE A 400 6.62 7.84 -37.87
CA PHE A 400 6.17 9.21 -37.75
C PHE A 400 5.09 9.36 -36.67
N SER A 401 4.03 8.56 -36.77
CA SER A 401 2.90 8.55 -35.84
C SER A 401 3.36 8.30 -34.39
N LEU A 402 4.26 7.34 -34.15
CA LEU A 402 4.82 7.08 -32.82
C LEU A 402 5.62 8.27 -32.27
N GLN A 403 6.44 8.92 -33.10
CA GLN A 403 7.20 10.11 -32.68
C GLN A 403 6.30 11.30 -32.41
N VAL A 404 5.24 11.48 -33.20
CA VAL A 404 4.21 12.49 -32.96
C VAL A 404 3.48 12.21 -31.67
N ASP A 405 3.02 10.98 -31.44
CA ASP A 405 2.28 10.58 -30.25
C ASP A 405 3.09 10.89 -28.97
N ARG A 406 4.38 10.53 -28.94
CA ARG A 406 5.29 10.89 -27.84
C ARG A 406 5.38 12.39 -27.61
N LYS A 407 5.39 13.19 -28.68
CA LYS A 407 5.60 14.64 -28.62
C LYS A 407 4.30 15.43 -28.40
N SER A 408 3.15 14.85 -28.68
CA SER A 408 1.84 15.45 -28.42
C SER A 408 1.66 15.73 -26.92
N ARG A 409 0.82 16.71 -26.60
CA ARG A 409 0.49 17.14 -25.23
C ARG A 409 -1.03 17.12 -25.04
N GLY A 410 -1.50 16.79 -23.84
CA GLY A 410 -2.93 16.81 -23.49
C GLY A 410 -3.68 15.50 -23.79
N LEU A 411 -4.96 15.48 -23.41
CA LEU A 411 -5.85 14.30 -23.47
C LEU A 411 -6.16 13.87 -24.92
N GLN A 412 -6.58 12.62 -25.13
CA GLN A 412 -6.84 12.04 -26.47
C GLN A 412 -7.65 12.94 -27.42
N HIS A 413 -8.69 13.62 -26.92
CA HIS A 413 -9.57 14.49 -27.72
C HIS A 413 -9.16 15.97 -27.76
N THR A 414 -8.07 16.34 -27.10
CA THR A 414 -7.51 17.70 -27.09
C THR A 414 -5.99 17.68 -27.32
N ARG A 415 -5.47 16.61 -27.95
CA ARG A 415 -4.03 16.45 -28.19
C ARG A 415 -3.52 17.59 -29.06
N LEU A 416 -2.55 18.32 -28.53
CA LEU A 416 -1.86 19.43 -29.19
C LEU A 416 -0.45 19.01 -29.57
N LEU A 417 -0.11 19.22 -30.84
CA LEU A 417 1.22 19.05 -31.39
C LEU A 417 1.75 20.42 -31.84
N ALA A 418 2.95 20.78 -31.39
CA ALA A 418 3.59 22.02 -31.84
C ALA A 418 4.36 21.77 -33.14
N VAL A 419 4.40 22.77 -34.03
CA VAL A 419 5.22 22.74 -35.24
C VAL A 419 6.71 22.53 -34.89
N SER A 420 7.18 23.12 -33.80
CA SER A 420 8.54 22.95 -33.28
C SER A 420 8.86 21.51 -32.87
N ASP A 421 7.85 20.71 -32.53
CA ASP A 421 8.01 19.29 -32.21
C ASP A 421 8.06 18.43 -33.49
N ILE A 422 7.29 18.78 -34.52
CA ILE A 422 7.35 18.13 -35.85
C ILE A 422 8.74 18.33 -36.47
N ARG A 423 9.28 19.55 -36.37
CA ARG A 423 10.64 19.88 -36.84
C ARG A 423 11.71 18.92 -36.30
N LYS A 424 11.53 18.44 -35.07
CA LYS A 424 12.45 17.53 -34.37
C LYS A 424 12.20 16.05 -34.64
N ILE A 425 11.23 15.67 -35.49
CA ILE A 425 11.00 14.27 -35.86
C ILE A 425 12.24 13.74 -36.58
N ARG A 426 12.73 12.57 -36.16
CA ARG A 426 13.90 11.92 -36.74
C ARG A 426 13.49 11.01 -37.89
N ILE A 427 14.14 11.18 -39.04
CA ILE A 427 13.95 10.38 -40.24
C ILE A 427 15.22 9.57 -40.49
N PRO A 428 15.13 8.24 -40.53
CA PRO A 428 16.27 7.40 -40.88
C PRO A 428 16.60 7.58 -42.37
N LEU A 429 17.88 7.71 -42.67
CA LEU A 429 18.39 7.73 -44.04
C LEU A 429 18.88 6.35 -44.44
N LEU A 430 18.67 5.99 -45.71
CA LEU A 430 19.34 4.84 -46.29
C LEU A 430 20.80 5.22 -46.57
N PRO A 431 21.79 4.35 -46.29
CA PRO A 431 23.20 4.64 -46.54
C PRO A 431 23.52 4.46 -48.03
N ILE A 432 22.95 5.33 -48.85
CA ILE A 432 23.10 5.39 -50.31
C ILE A 432 23.41 6.85 -50.65
N ASP A 433 24.49 7.08 -51.39
CA ASP A 433 25.03 8.42 -51.67
C ASP A 433 24.01 9.36 -52.34
N ASN A 434 23.15 8.81 -53.21
CA ASN A 434 22.07 9.54 -53.86
C ASN A 434 20.69 9.03 -53.40
N LEU A 435 20.22 9.53 -52.26
CA LEU A 435 18.89 9.26 -51.73
C LEU A 435 17.75 9.65 -52.69
N ASN A 436 17.93 10.66 -53.53
CA ASN A 436 16.90 11.05 -54.50
C ASN A 436 16.81 10.06 -55.68
N GLY A 437 17.91 9.36 -55.99
CA GLY A 437 17.96 8.34 -57.06
C GLY A 437 17.14 7.08 -56.78
N ILE A 438 16.71 6.87 -55.53
CA ILE A 438 15.83 5.75 -55.12
C ILE A 438 14.38 6.20 -54.88
N SER A 439 14.02 7.42 -55.27
CA SER A 439 12.64 7.91 -55.17
C SER A 439 11.74 7.29 -56.24
N ASP A 440 10.42 7.27 -55.99
CA ASP A 440 9.44 6.75 -56.95
C ASP A 440 9.58 7.42 -58.32
N LYS A 441 9.72 8.75 -58.34
CA LYS A 441 9.93 9.54 -59.56
C LYS A 441 11.25 9.20 -60.27
N ALA A 442 12.34 8.98 -59.54
CA ALA A 442 13.61 8.62 -60.16
C ALA A 442 13.55 7.22 -60.80
N ILE A 443 12.89 6.27 -60.13
CA ILE A 443 12.70 4.91 -60.62
C ILE A 443 11.82 4.91 -61.88
N GLU A 444 10.72 5.67 -61.89
CA GLU A 444 9.80 5.78 -63.04
C GLU A 444 10.45 6.37 -64.30
N ASN A 445 11.44 7.26 -64.13
CA ASN A 445 12.12 7.94 -65.24
C ASN A 445 13.47 7.32 -65.63
N ALA A 446 13.96 6.31 -64.89
CA ALA A 446 15.27 5.70 -65.12
C ALA A 446 15.27 4.76 -66.33
N ASN A 447 16.40 4.72 -67.05
CA ASN A 447 16.61 3.77 -68.13
C ASN A 447 16.99 2.36 -67.61
N GLN A 448 17.01 1.37 -68.49
CA GLN A 448 17.23 -0.03 -68.10
C GLN A 448 18.60 -0.26 -67.42
N SER A 449 19.66 0.40 -67.89
CA SER A 449 21.00 0.26 -67.31
C SER A 449 21.08 0.87 -65.90
N GLU A 450 20.47 2.04 -65.70
CA GLU A 450 20.36 2.71 -64.40
C GLU A 450 19.57 1.89 -63.38
N LEU A 451 18.46 1.26 -63.82
CA LEU A 451 17.64 0.38 -62.97
C LEU A 451 18.40 -0.89 -62.54
N ILE A 452 19.26 -1.45 -63.41
CA ILE A 452 20.08 -2.61 -63.07
C ILE A 452 21.12 -2.23 -62.01
N GLU A 453 21.84 -1.12 -62.19
CA GLU A 453 22.83 -0.64 -61.22
C GLU A 453 22.17 -0.34 -59.85
N LEU A 454 20.99 0.30 -59.87
CA LEU A 454 20.21 0.57 -58.67
C LEU A 454 19.78 -0.72 -57.96
N ARG A 455 19.31 -1.71 -58.73
CA ARG A 455 18.92 -3.03 -58.21
C ARG A 455 20.10 -3.73 -57.53
N GLU A 456 21.29 -3.69 -58.12
CA GLU A 456 22.49 -4.31 -57.55
C GLU A 456 22.93 -3.63 -56.26
N LYS A 457 22.91 -2.29 -56.22
CA LYS A 457 23.19 -1.51 -54.99
C LYS A 457 22.18 -1.83 -53.88
N ILE A 458 20.88 -1.86 -54.20
CA ILE A 458 19.83 -2.22 -53.24
C ILE A 458 19.95 -3.68 -52.80
N ALA A 459 20.28 -4.62 -53.70
CA ALA A 459 20.45 -6.04 -53.36
C ALA A 459 21.63 -6.26 -52.42
N THR A 460 22.76 -5.60 -52.67
CA THR A 460 23.95 -5.63 -51.81
C THR A 460 23.62 -5.06 -50.43
N PHE A 461 22.93 -3.93 -50.38
CA PHE A 461 22.46 -3.34 -49.13
C PHE A 461 21.48 -4.26 -48.39
N LYS A 462 20.55 -4.89 -49.11
CA LYS A 462 19.57 -5.83 -48.56
C LYS A 462 20.23 -7.05 -47.95
N GLU A 463 21.26 -7.63 -48.58
CA GLU A 463 22.00 -8.76 -48.01
C GLU A 463 22.86 -8.34 -46.80
N LYS A 464 23.51 -7.16 -46.84
CA LYS A 464 24.21 -6.60 -45.67
C LYS A 464 23.25 -6.40 -44.50
N TYR A 465 22.09 -5.78 -44.75
CA TYR A 465 21.07 -5.53 -43.73
C TYR A 465 20.38 -6.82 -43.27
N LYS A 466 20.30 -7.86 -44.10
CA LYS A 466 19.80 -9.19 -43.73
C LYS A 466 20.79 -9.90 -42.81
N HIS A 467 22.10 -9.82 -43.08
CA HIS A 467 23.13 -10.31 -42.17
C HIS A 467 23.15 -9.53 -40.85
N GLU A 468 23.03 -8.20 -40.89
CA GLU A 468 22.89 -7.38 -39.68
C GLU A 468 21.59 -7.70 -38.94
N LYS A 469 20.45 -7.87 -39.63
CA LYS A 469 19.17 -8.24 -39.01
C LYS A 469 19.16 -9.67 -38.49
N ILE A 470 19.89 -10.61 -39.09
CA ILE A 470 20.10 -11.96 -38.55
C ILE A 470 20.94 -11.86 -37.29
N ARG A 471 22.05 -11.13 -37.31
CA ARG A 471 22.89 -10.89 -36.14
C ARG A 471 22.14 -10.14 -35.03
N SER A 472 21.32 -9.15 -35.37
CA SER A 472 20.44 -8.44 -34.45
C SER A 472 19.28 -9.32 -33.99
N LYS A 473 18.74 -10.21 -34.82
CA LYS A 473 17.74 -11.21 -34.41
C LYS A 473 18.35 -12.23 -33.48
N GLU A 474 19.56 -12.71 -33.72
CA GLU A 474 20.29 -13.62 -32.83
C GLU A 474 20.59 -12.92 -31.51
N ILE A 475 21.01 -11.65 -31.53
CA ILE A 475 21.22 -10.85 -30.32
C ILE A 475 19.89 -10.55 -29.62
N ILE A 476 18.80 -10.24 -30.33
CA ILE A 476 17.46 -10.00 -29.78
C ILE A 476 16.83 -11.31 -29.31
N GLU A 477 17.09 -12.44 -29.94
CA GLU A 477 16.61 -13.76 -29.56
C GLU A 477 17.39 -14.25 -28.35
N LEU A 478 18.69 -13.97 -28.27
CA LEU A 478 19.51 -14.19 -27.09
C LEU A 478 19.07 -13.24 -25.98
N ALA A 479 18.83 -11.96 -26.24
CA ALA A 479 18.30 -11.00 -25.27
C ALA A 479 16.87 -11.35 -24.84
N ASN A 480 16.00 -11.84 -25.73
CA ASN A 480 14.66 -12.31 -25.44
C ASN A 480 14.72 -13.63 -24.68
N ASN A 481 15.64 -14.55 -24.98
CA ASN A 481 15.85 -15.76 -24.19
C ASN A 481 16.35 -15.39 -22.78
N ARG A 482 17.25 -14.41 -22.66
CA ARG A 482 17.69 -13.87 -21.37
C ARG A 482 16.56 -13.12 -20.66
N TYR A 483 15.73 -12.37 -21.39
CA TYR A 483 14.57 -11.64 -20.87
C TYR A 483 13.45 -12.58 -20.44
N GLU A 484 13.14 -13.63 -21.19
CA GLU A 484 12.20 -14.71 -20.83
C GLU A 484 12.75 -15.52 -19.67
N LYS A 485 14.06 -15.73 -19.58
CA LYS A 485 14.69 -16.33 -18.38
C LYS A 485 14.60 -15.40 -17.17
N ILE A 486 14.75 -14.09 -17.37
CA ILE A 486 14.53 -13.07 -16.34
C ILE A 486 13.05 -13.01 -15.95
N LEU A 487 12.11 -13.03 -16.90
CA LEU A 487 10.67 -13.09 -16.66
C LEU A 487 10.26 -14.42 -16.05
N HIS A 488 10.93 -15.52 -16.34
CA HIS A 488 10.73 -16.82 -15.70
C HIS A 488 11.25 -16.79 -14.26
N VAL A 489 12.39 -16.16 -13.99
CA VAL A 489 12.88 -15.97 -12.61
C VAL A 489 12.05 -14.95 -11.84
N LEU A 490 11.62 -13.87 -12.49
CA LEU A 490 10.73 -12.86 -11.92
C LEU A 490 9.34 -13.42 -11.72
N SER A 491 8.77 -14.20 -12.65
CA SER A 491 7.50 -14.90 -12.46
C SER A 491 7.63 -16.08 -11.52
N PHE A 492 8.78 -16.74 -11.40
CA PHE A 492 9.03 -17.71 -10.34
C PHE A 492 9.08 -17.01 -8.98
N ASN A 493 9.66 -15.81 -8.89
CA ASN A 493 9.68 -14.99 -7.68
C ASN A 493 8.32 -14.32 -7.40
N THR A 494 7.59 -13.87 -8.42
CA THR A 494 6.26 -13.24 -8.33
C THR A 494 5.19 -14.29 -8.12
N ASN A 495 5.30 -15.49 -8.70
CA ASN A 495 4.46 -16.63 -8.34
C ASN A 495 4.86 -17.15 -6.97
N SER A 496 6.13 -17.12 -6.57
CA SER A 496 6.49 -17.38 -5.16
C SER A 496 5.91 -16.33 -4.23
N MET A 497 5.83 -15.05 -4.63
CA MET A 497 5.24 -13.95 -3.85
C MET A 497 3.70 -13.96 -3.87
N ASN A 498 3.06 -14.36 -4.97
CA ASN A 498 1.62 -14.52 -5.08
C ASN A 498 1.17 -15.79 -4.36
N HIS A 499 1.93 -16.88 -4.46
CA HIS A 499 1.70 -18.10 -3.69
C HIS A 499 2.08 -17.89 -2.21
N LEU A 500 2.97 -16.95 -1.88
CA LEU A 500 3.19 -16.44 -0.52
C LEU A 500 2.04 -15.56 -0.07
N SER A 501 1.45 -14.72 -0.93
CA SER A 501 0.29 -13.87 -0.64
C SER A 501 -0.98 -14.69 -0.43
N GLU A 502 -1.27 -15.66 -1.28
CA GLU A 502 -2.37 -16.62 -1.13
C GLU A 502 -2.15 -17.51 0.10
N ARG A 503 -0.91 -17.92 0.38
CA ARG A 503 -0.56 -18.57 1.66
C ARG A 503 -0.63 -17.59 2.83
N MET A 504 -0.40 -16.29 2.64
CA MET A 504 -0.49 -15.26 3.67
C MET A 504 -1.95 -15.00 4.01
N ASP A 505 -2.85 -14.99 3.02
CA ASP A 505 -4.29 -14.88 3.20
C ASP A 505 -4.85 -16.15 3.87
N GLU A 506 -4.42 -17.35 3.45
CA GLU A 506 -4.74 -18.59 4.19
C GLU A 506 -4.17 -18.58 5.62
N VAL A 507 -2.96 -18.06 5.82
CA VAL A 507 -2.36 -17.90 7.16
C VAL A 507 -3.12 -16.84 7.95
N HIS A 508 -3.60 -15.77 7.33
CA HIS A 508 -4.32 -14.70 8.01
C HIS A 508 -5.72 -15.16 8.41
N GLU A 509 -6.39 -15.97 7.58
CA GLU A 509 -7.63 -16.66 7.95
C GLU A 509 -7.42 -17.69 9.07
N LYS A 510 -6.35 -18.49 9.01
CA LYS A 510 -5.99 -19.45 10.08
C LYS A 510 -5.61 -18.73 11.38
N VAL A 511 -4.89 -17.61 11.32
CA VAL A 511 -4.51 -16.79 12.48
C VAL A 511 -5.75 -16.12 13.07
N SER A 512 -6.65 -15.58 12.25
CA SER A 512 -7.92 -15.01 12.70
C SER A 512 -8.80 -16.07 13.38
N TYR A 513 -8.87 -17.28 12.82
CA TYR A 513 -9.56 -18.41 13.45
C TYR A 513 -8.95 -18.80 14.81
N LEU A 514 -7.61 -18.79 14.95
CA LEU A 514 -6.93 -19.06 16.21
C LEU A 514 -7.20 -17.97 17.26
N ILE A 515 -7.16 -16.70 16.85
CA ILE A 515 -7.49 -15.54 17.69
C ILE A 515 -8.93 -15.64 18.20
N ASP A 516 -9.87 -16.01 17.33
CA ASP A 516 -11.28 -16.23 17.71
C ASP A 516 -11.46 -17.39 18.68
N LEU A 517 -10.73 -18.50 18.47
CA LEU A 517 -10.80 -19.67 19.33
C LEU A 517 -10.31 -19.36 20.75
N VAL A 518 -9.20 -18.63 20.87
CA VAL A 518 -8.59 -18.22 22.14
C VAL A 518 -9.45 -17.13 22.83
N SER A 519 -9.99 -16.18 22.07
CA SER A 519 -10.88 -15.14 22.59
C SER A 519 -12.17 -15.72 23.17
N ASN A 520 -12.74 -16.74 22.52
CA ASN A 520 -13.93 -17.43 23.04
C ASN A 520 -13.60 -18.24 24.29
N MET A 521 -12.43 -18.90 24.34
CA MET A 521 -12.00 -19.60 25.54
C MET A 521 -11.78 -18.65 26.72
N ASP A 522 -11.18 -17.47 26.51
CA ASP A 522 -11.00 -16.46 27.57
C ASP A 522 -12.34 -15.98 28.15
N LYS A 523 -13.34 -15.74 27.28
CA LYS A 523 -14.72 -15.42 27.72
C LYS A 523 -15.32 -16.53 28.57
N ASP A 524 -15.26 -17.77 28.10
CA ASP A 524 -15.84 -18.92 28.80
C ASP A 524 -15.15 -19.18 30.15
N ILE A 525 -13.84 -18.96 30.24
CA ILE A 525 -13.09 -19.12 31.49
C ILE A 525 -13.47 -18.04 32.51
N LYS A 526 -13.63 -16.80 32.07
CA LYS A 526 -14.15 -15.72 32.92
C LYS A 526 -15.56 -16.01 33.42
N GLU A 527 -16.39 -16.67 32.62
CA GLU A 527 -17.73 -17.10 33.02
C GLU A 527 -17.68 -18.24 34.06
N ILE A 528 -16.90 -19.30 33.80
CA ILE A 528 -16.71 -20.43 34.73
C ILE A 528 -16.28 -19.94 36.13
N LYS A 529 -15.37 -18.97 36.19
CA LYS A 529 -14.90 -18.38 37.46
C LYS A 529 -15.97 -17.56 38.19
N ARG A 530 -16.87 -16.92 37.45
CA ARG A 530 -17.96 -16.10 38.03
C ARG A 530 -19.08 -16.96 38.59
N GLU A 531 -19.37 -18.08 37.96
CA GLU A 531 -20.50 -18.97 38.31
C GLU A 531 -20.13 -20.04 39.34
N GLY A 532 -18.86 -20.45 39.38
CA GLY A 532 -18.37 -21.51 40.25
C GLY A 532 -18.37 -21.14 41.73
N LYS A 533 -18.78 -22.09 42.57
CA LYS A 533 -18.75 -21.97 44.04
C LYS A 533 -17.66 -22.81 44.71
N ASP A 534 -17.17 -23.83 44.01
CA ASP A 534 -16.12 -24.74 44.49
C ASP A 534 -14.87 -24.64 43.59
N GLU A 535 -13.70 -24.51 44.21
CA GLU A 535 -12.42 -24.32 43.50
C GLU A 535 -12.04 -25.51 42.60
N LEU A 536 -12.33 -26.74 43.04
CA LEU A 536 -11.97 -27.95 42.29
C LEU A 536 -12.87 -28.10 41.07
N GLU A 537 -14.17 -27.85 41.20
CA GLU A 537 -15.12 -27.86 40.07
C GLU A 537 -14.76 -26.80 39.03
N VAL A 538 -14.35 -25.60 39.45
CA VAL A 538 -13.89 -24.52 38.57
C VAL A 538 -12.64 -24.95 37.80
N ILE A 539 -11.64 -25.48 38.50
CA ILE A 539 -10.39 -25.94 37.89
C ILE A 539 -10.67 -27.04 36.86
N GLN A 540 -11.49 -28.03 37.20
CA GLN A 540 -11.83 -29.13 36.28
C GLN A 540 -12.55 -28.63 35.03
N SER A 541 -13.48 -27.69 35.20
CA SER A 541 -14.23 -27.07 34.10
C SER A 541 -13.31 -26.26 33.19
N MET A 542 -12.38 -25.49 33.77
CA MET A 542 -11.35 -24.77 33.02
C MET A 542 -10.45 -25.74 32.24
N MET A 543 -9.95 -26.81 32.88
CA MET A 543 -9.12 -27.82 32.22
C MET A 543 -9.82 -28.45 31.02
N LYS A 544 -11.10 -28.83 31.17
CA LYS A 544 -11.90 -29.40 30.09
C LYS A 544 -12.06 -28.42 28.92
N LYS A 545 -12.22 -27.14 29.22
CA LYS A 545 -12.35 -26.09 28.21
C LYS A 545 -11.03 -25.87 27.48
N ILE A 546 -9.92 -25.78 28.21
CA ILE A 546 -8.56 -25.65 27.67
C ILE A 546 -8.25 -26.83 26.75
N ASP A 547 -8.47 -28.06 27.19
CA ASP A 547 -8.21 -29.26 26.40
C ASP A 547 -9.05 -29.27 25.10
N LYS A 548 -10.32 -28.84 25.17
CA LYS A 548 -11.20 -28.72 23.98
C LYS A 548 -10.69 -27.67 23.00
N THR A 549 -10.13 -26.56 23.48
CA THR A 549 -9.56 -25.49 22.65
C THR A 549 -8.24 -25.94 22.03
N VAL A 550 -7.31 -26.47 22.83
CA VAL A 550 -6.00 -26.95 22.39
C VAL A 550 -6.13 -28.06 21.34
N ASN A 551 -7.07 -28.99 21.49
CA ASN A 551 -7.28 -30.07 20.53
C ASN A 551 -7.85 -29.61 19.17
N LYS A 552 -8.37 -28.37 19.06
CA LYS A 552 -8.87 -27.80 17.80
C LYS A 552 -7.79 -27.06 17.00
N ILE A 553 -6.60 -26.89 17.57
CA ILE A 553 -5.47 -26.18 16.95
C ILE A 553 -4.67 -27.17 16.09
N THR A 554 -4.28 -26.76 14.88
CA THR A 554 -3.60 -27.61 13.89
C THR A 554 -2.21 -28.09 14.35
N LEU A 555 -1.80 -29.27 13.87
CA LEU A 555 -0.56 -29.96 14.28
C LEU A 555 0.74 -29.18 13.94
N GLU A 556 0.80 -28.46 12.82
CA GLU A 556 2.03 -27.79 12.36
C GLU A 556 2.47 -26.60 13.26
N THR A 557 1.52 -25.86 13.84
CA THR A 557 1.81 -24.74 14.76
C THR A 557 2.31 -25.23 16.12
N TYR A 558 1.89 -26.43 16.53
CA TYR A 558 2.22 -27.03 17.82
C TYR A 558 3.67 -27.55 17.90
N ASP A 559 4.24 -28.02 16.78
CA ASP A 559 5.60 -28.56 16.71
C ASP A 559 6.70 -27.53 17.05
N ASN A 560 6.47 -26.26 16.72
CA ASN A 560 7.40 -25.18 17.08
C ASN A 560 7.46 -24.96 18.60
N TYR A 561 6.33 -25.06 19.28
CA TYR A 561 6.30 -24.99 20.74
C TYR A 561 6.94 -26.22 21.37
N VAL A 562 6.75 -27.41 20.78
CA VAL A 562 7.47 -28.63 21.21
C VAL A 562 8.98 -28.42 21.13
N LYS A 563 9.48 -27.78 20.08
CA LYS A 563 10.91 -27.45 19.93
C LYS A 563 11.38 -26.45 21.00
N LYS A 564 10.67 -25.35 21.22
CA LYS A 564 10.99 -24.36 22.27
C LYS A 564 11.01 -24.99 23.66
N THR A 565 10.03 -25.85 23.97
CA THR A 565 9.98 -26.54 25.26
C THR A 565 11.13 -27.55 25.40
N LYS A 566 11.51 -28.25 24.33
CA LYS A 566 12.68 -29.14 24.33
C LYS A 566 13.96 -28.41 24.70
N GLU A 567 14.18 -27.19 24.19
CA GLU A 567 15.44 -26.45 24.38
C GLU A 567 15.82 -26.24 25.85
N TRP A 568 14.85 -25.94 26.72
CA TRP A 568 15.12 -25.73 28.15
C TRP A 568 15.03 -27.00 29.01
N ILE A 569 14.46 -28.09 28.48
CA ILE A 569 14.32 -29.36 29.20
C ILE A 569 15.47 -30.32 28.89
N VAL A 570 16.18 -30.16 27.77
CA VAL A 570 17.36 -30.96 27.43
C VAL A 570 18.39 -30.92 28.58
N PRO A 571 18.94 -32.07 29.00
CA PRO A 571 18.82 -33.41 28.40
C PRO A 571 17.63 -34.24 28.87
N HIS A 572 16.81 -33.75 29.79
CA HIS A 572 15.77 -34.51 30.48
C HIS A 572 14.46 -34.69 29.68
N TRP A 573 14.39 -34.23 28.43
CA TRP A 573 13.14 -34.27 27.64
C TRP A 573 12.58 -35.69 27.53
N GLU A 574 13.44 -36.69 27.32
CA GLU A 574 12.98 -38.07 27.19
C GLU A 574 12.47 -38.67 28.50
N LYS A 575 12.86 -38.11 29.66
CA LYS A 575 12.35 -38.51 30.98
C LYS A 575 10.93 -38.00 31.25
N LEU A 576 10.42 -37.02 30.49
CA LEU A 576 9.05 -36.52 30.65
C LEU A 576 8.01 -37.57 30.28
N HIS A 577 6.92 -37.58 31.03
CA HIS A 577 5.75 -38.36 30.67
C HIS A 577 5.08 -37.80 29.39
N TYR A 578 4.43 -38.66 28.59
CA TYR A 578 3.82 -38.26 27.31
C TYR A 578 2.78 -37.14 27.48
N LEU A 579 2.01 -37.15 28.58
CA LEU A 579 1.08 -36.06 28.89
C LEU A 579 1.81 -34.75 29.14
N SER A 580 2.91 -34.75 29.87
CA SER A 580 3.70 -33.53 30.13
C SER A 580 4.41 -33.02 28.88
N LYS A 581 4.86 -33.93 28.00
CA LYS A 581 5.33 -33.60 26.63
C LYS A 581 4.25 -32.91 25.79
N ARG A 582 2.97 -33.05 26.15
CA ARG A 582 1.85 -32.33 25.52
C ARG A 582 1.47 -31.04 26.27
N LEU A 583 1.41 -31.10 27.60
CA LEU A 583 0.93 -30.00 28.44
C LEU A 583 1.90 -28.80 28.40
N LEU A 584 3.21 -29.02 28.46
CA LEU A 584 4.20 -27.93 28.50
C LEU A 584 4.23 -27.10 27.20
N PRO A 585 4.30 -27.72 25.99
CA PRO A 585 4.17 -26.95 24.74
C PRO A 585 2.82 -26.23 24.61
N SER A 586 1.73 -26.86 25.09
CA SER A 586 0.42 -26.21 25.07
C SER A 586 0.36 -24.98 25.98
N ALA A 587 1.09 -24.98 27.10
CA ALA A 587 1.15 -23.84 28.00
C ALA A 587 1.86 -22.66 27.33
N ASP A 588 3.02 -22.89 26.72
CA ASP A 588 3.77 -21.85 25.99
C ASP A 588 2.97 -21.26 24.82
N MET A 589 2.21 -22.10 24.11
CA MET A 589 1.29 -21.67 23.06
C MET A 589 0.14 -20.79 23.60
N LEU A 590 -0.46 -21.18 24.72
CA LEU A 590 -1.53 -20.39 25.34
C LEU A 590 -1.00 -19.03 25.81
N PHE A 591 0.22 -18.97 26.35
CA PHE A 591 0.83 -17.72 26.79
C PHE A 591 1.02 -16.71 25.65
N GLU A 592 1.62 -17.15 24.53
CA GLU A 592 1.88 -16.28 23.38
C GLU A 592 0.58 -15.75 22.76
N ASN A 593 -0.46 -16.58 22.69
CA ASN A 593 -1.74 -16.18 22.09
C ASN A 593 -2.64 -15.37 23.03
N ILE A 594 -2.66 -15.68 24.33
CA ILE A 594 -3.45 -14.93 25.32
C ILE A 594 -2.82 -13.55 25.58
N GLY A 595 -1.49 -13.43 25.53
CA GLY A 595 -0.77 -12.16 25.72
C GLY A 595 -0.94 -11.14 24.58
N GLN A 596 -1.46 -11.55 23.42
CA GLN A 596 -1.80 -10.65 22.30
C GLN A 596 -3.18 -10.00 22.44
N LEU A 597 -3.98 -10.44 23.40
CA LEU A 597 -5.36 -10.00 23.60
C LEU A 597 -5.42 -9.02 24.80
N GLU A 598 -6.16 -7.92 24.66
CA GLU A 598 -6.35 -6.97 25.74
C GLU A 598 -7.22 -7.54 26.88
N ASN A 599 -6.84 -7.27 28.13
CA ASN A 599 -7.58 -7.64 29.35
C ASN A 599 -7.86 -9.14 29.51
N THR A 600 -6.92 -10.02 29.19
CA THR A 600 -7.09 -11.48 29.29
C THR A 600 -6.63 -12.09 30.60
N ASP A 601 -7.19 -13.26 30.91
CA ASP A 601 -6.87 -14.03 32.12
C ASP A 601 -5.72 -15.02 31.83
N PRO A 602 -4.54 -14.89 32.46
CA PRO A 602 -3.40 -15.80 32.22
C PRO A 602 -3.52 -17.13 32.97
N SER A 603 -4.57 -17.34 33.77
CA SER A 603 -4.84 -18.59 34.49
C SER A 603 -4.77 -19.87 33.63
N PRO A 604 -5.26 -19.90 32.37
CA PRO A 604 -5.22 -21.10 31.53
C PRO A 604 -3.80 -21.57 31.23
N TYR A 605 -2.89 -20.61 31.06
CA TYR A 605 -1.48 -20.86 30.79
C TYR A 605 -0.77 -21.44 32.02
N ILE A 606 -0.89 -20.78 33.17
CA ILE A 606 -0.20 -21.22 34.40
C ILE A 606 -0.77 -22.55 34.92
N LEU A 607 -2.05 -22.83 34.67
CA LEU A 607 -2.70 -24.08 35.04
C LEU A 607 -2.14 -25.29 34.27
N GLN A 608 -1.77 -25.13 33.00
CA GLN A 608 -1.12 -26.20 32.22
C GLN A 608 0.29 -26.53 32.74
N TYR A 609 1.04 -25.52 33.19
CA TYR A 609 2.32 -25.73 33.89
C TYR A 609 2.12 -26.48 35.21
N CYS A 610 1.13 -26.08 36.02
CA CYS A 610 0.78 -26.78 37.26
C CYS A 610 0.38 -28.24 37.01
N ARG A 611 -0.44 -28.52 35.98
CA ARG A 611 -0.81 -29.89 35.58
C ARG A 611 0.39 -30.73 35.17
N SER A 612 1.38 -30.11 34.53
CA SER A 612 2.59 -30.81 34.11
C SER A 612 3.38 -31.29 35.34
N LEU A 613 3.63 -30.40 36.30
CA LEU A 613 4.29 -30.75 37.57
C LEU A 613 3.48 -31.80 38.36
N GLU A 614 2.15 -31.61 38.45
CA GLU A 614 1.24 -32.57 39.10
C GLU A 614 1.33 -33.95 38.45
N ASN A 615 1.33 -34.01 37.12
CA ASN A 615 1.42 -35.28 36.40
C ASN A 615 2.78 -35.97 36.61
N GLU A 616 3.88 -35.23 36.60
CA GLU A 616 5.21 -35.80 36.83
C GLU A 616 5.33 -36.40 38.23
N LEU A 617 4.91 -35.67 39.27
CA LEU A 617 4.91 -36.17 40.65
C LEU A 617 3.96 -37.37 40.81
N ARG A 618 2.75 -37.28 40.25
CA ARG A 618 1.76 -38.35 40.34
C ARG A 618 2.28 -39.65 39.74
N ILE A 619 2.80 -39.60 38.51
CA ILE A 619 3.24 -40.82 37.80
C ILE A 619 4.52 -41.38 38.42
N LYS A 620 5.54 -40.55 38.65
CA LYS A 620 6.87 -41.01 39.06
C LYS A 620 6.99 -41.33 40.54
N VAL A 621 6.16 -40.70 41.39
CA VAL A 621 6.24 -40.88 42.84
C VAL A 621 5.08 -41.74 43.33
N PHE A 622 3.84 -41.29 43.15
CA PHE A 622 2.69 -41.89 43.84
C PHE A 622 2.15 -43.14 43.14
N VAL A 623 1.94 -43.08 41.81
CA VAL A 623 1.50 -44.25 41.02
C VAL A 623 2.59 -45.32 41.02
N ALA A 624 3.85 -44.93 40.83
CA ALA A 624 4.98 -45.86 40.91
C ALA A 624 5.07 -46.56 42.29
N TYR A 625 4.77 -45.86 43.38
CA TYR A 625 4.71 -46.46 44.72
C TYR A 625 3.57 -47.47 44.86
N LEU A 626 2.37 -47.16 44.36
CA LEU A 626 1.26 -48.11 44.36
C LEU A 626 1.56 -49.35 43.51
N GLN A 627 2.24 -49.19 42.38
CA GLN A 627 2.70 -50.31 41.55
C GLN A 627 3.74 -51.17 42.29
N ASP A 628 4.65 -50.55 43.03
CA ASP A 628 5.64 -51.24 43.85
C ASP A 628 4.98 -52.04 44.99
N LEU A 629 4.04 -51.46 45.73
CA LEU A 629 3.28 -52.15 46.77
C LEU A 629 2.54 -53.37 46.22
N LYS A 630 1.90 -53.22 45.05
CA LYS A 630 1.20 -54.31 44.37
C LYS A 630 2.16 -55.40 43.90
N ARG A 631 3.35 -55.02 43.39
CA ARG A 631 4.41 -55.95 42.98
C ARG A 631 5.01 -56.72 44.16
N ARG A 632 5.12 -56.07 45.33
CA ARG A 632 5.56 -56.68 46.59
C ARG A 632 4.46 -57.47 47.30
N GLU A 633 3.24 -57.50 46.74
CA GLU A 633 2.05 -58.14 47.33
C GLU A 633 1.79 -57.68 48.78
N VAL A 634 1.98 -56.39 49.04
CA VAL A 634 1.83 -55.81 50.37
C VAL A 634 0.36 -55.76 50.77
N ASP A 635 0.01 -56.42 51.88
CA ASP A 635 -1.25 -56.21 52.56
C ASP A 635 -1.17 -54.94 53.41
N VAL A 636 -1.81 -53.88 52.94
CA VAL A 636 -1.82 -52.57 53.59
C VAL A 636 -2.53 -52.59 54.95
N GLN A 637 -3.54 -53.45 55.13
CA GLN A 637 -4.26 -53.56 56.40
C GLN A 637 -3.39 -54.19 57.49
N ASP A 638 -2.51 -55.11 57.10
CA ASP A 638 -1.60 -55.82 58.01
C ASP A 638 -0.32 -55.01 58.26
N GLN A 639 0.44 -54.73 57.19
CA GLN A 639 1.77 -54.12 57.27
C GLN A 639 1.76 -52.65 57.71
N PHE A 640 0.66 -51.94 57.46
CA PHE A 640 0.48 -50.54 57.85
C PHE A 640 -0.68 -50.35 58.84
N SER A 641 -1.01 -51.40 59.60
CA SER A 641 -2.09 -51.39 60.61
C SER A 641 -2.01 -50.20 61.57
N TRP A 642 -0.82 -49.85 62.06
CA TRP A 642 -0.58 -48.69 62.93
C TRP A 642 -1.09 -47.37 62.32
N ASP A 643 -0.91 -47.19 61.00
CA ASP A 643 -1.35 -45.99 60.29
C ASP A 643 -2.86 -45.95 60.08
N LEU A 644 -3.54 -47.11 60.10
CA LEU A 644 -4.98 -47.25 59.89
C LEU A 644 -5.80 -47.33 61.18
N GLU A 645 -5.14 -47.36 62.35
CA GLU A 645 -5.84 -47.44 63.64
C GLU A 645 -6.80 -46.26 63.87
N VAL A 646 -8.02 -46.60 64.27
CA VAL A 646 -9.06 -45.65 64.67
C VAL A 646 -9.45 -45.84 66.13
N ASN A 647 -9.90 -44.76 66.76
CA ASN A 647 -10.50 -44.79 68.09
C ASN A 647 -11.97 -45.28 68.03
N GLU A 648 -12.60 -45.38 69.20
CA GLU A 648 -14.00 -45.81 69.38
C GLU A 648 -15.04 -45.00 68.57
N ASN A 649 -14.66 -43.81 68.07
CA ASN A 649 -15.51 -42.95 67.24
C ASN A 649 -15.19 -43.05 65.73
N ASN A 650 -14.47 -44.08 65.28
CA ASN A 650 -13.97 -44.24 63.90
C ASN A 650 -13.12 -43.04 63.42
N ARG A 651 -12.38 -42.39 64.32
CA ARG A 651 -11.45 -41.31 63.98
C ARG A 651 -10.00 -41.74 64.22
N PRO A 652 -9.03 -41.30 63.39
CA PRO A 652 -7.62 -41.60 63.64
C PRO A 652 -7.16 -41.03 64.99
N PHE A 653 -6.25 -41.76 65.63
CA PHE A 653 -5.58 -41.30 66.84
C PHE A 653 -4.72 -40.06 66.55
N SER A 654 -4.47 -39.24 67.58
CA SER A 654 -3.57 -38.08 67.44
C SER A 654 -2.16 -38.50 66.95
N ARG A 655 -1.73 -39.73 67.30
CA ARG A 655 -0.41 -40.27 66.95
C ARG A 655 -0.25 -40.63 65.47
N ASN A 656 -1.31 -41.03 64.78
CA ASN A 656 -1.28 -41.48 63.37
C ASN A 656 -2.07 -40.57 62.42
N ARG A 657 -2.66 -39.47 62.91
CA ARG A 657 -3.48 -38.54 62.11
C ARG A 657 -2.80 -38.06 60.83
N SER A 658 -1.51 -37.77 60.86
CA SER A 658 -0.77 -37.24 59.70
C SER A 658 -0.43 -38.28 58.63
N SER A 659 -0.50 -39.58 58.95
CA SER A 659 -0.26 -40.68 58.02
C SER A 659 -1.53 -41.47 57.67
N TYR A 660 -2.59 -41.37 58.49
CA TYR A 660 -3.86 -42.05 58.30
C TYR A 660 -4.51 -41.74 56.94
N ASP A 661 -4.58 -40.46 56.55
CA ASP A 661 -5.18 -40.07 55.28
C ASP A 661 -4.41 -40.67 54.08
N PHE A 662 -3.10 -40.83 54.22
CA PHE A 662 -2.27 -41.48 53.21
C PHE A 662 -2.53 -42.99 53.15
N ALA A 663 -2.48 -43.67 54.30
CA ALA A 663 -2.69 -45.11 54.38
C ALA A 663 -4.09 -45.51 53.92
N SER A 664 -5.11 -44.78 54.36
CA SER A 664 -6.50 -44.97 53.95
C SER A 664 -6.68 -44.78 52.44
N LYS A 665 -6.07 -43.74 51.87
CA LYS A 665 -6.11 -43.48 50.43
C LYS A 665 -5.37 -44.55 49.62
N VAL A 666 -4.18 -44.97 50.05
CA VAL A 666 -3.41 -46.04 49.42
C VAL A 666 -4.21 -47.35 49.42
N ASN A 667 -4.75 -47.73 50.58
CA ASN A 667 -5.59 -48.92 50.73
C ASN A 667 -6.81 -48.88 49.79
N GLY A 668 -7.50 -47.73 49.74
CA GLY A 668 -8.67 -47.55 48.88
C GLY A 668 -8.36 -47.54 47.38
N LEU A 669 -7.16 -47.13 46.98
CA LEU A 669 -6.73 -47.10 45.58
C LEU A 669 -6.24 -48.47 45.10
N LEU A 670 -5.53 -49.24 45.93
CA LEU A 670 -5.05 -50.58 45.55
C LEU A 670 -6.20 -51.55 45.19
N GLY A 671 -7.40 -51.33 45.73
CA GLY A 671 -8.61 -52.06 45.37
C GLY A 671 -9.28 -51.62 44.06
N LYS A 672 -8.72 -50.62 43.35
CA LYS A 672 -9.25 -50.07 42.10
C LYS A 672 -8.30 -50.35 40.92
N ASP A 673 -8.84 -50.18 39.72
CA ASP A 673 -8.03 -50.19 38.49
C ASP A 673 -7.01 -49.03 38.50
N GLU A 674 -5.85 -49.24 37.86
CA GLU A 674 -4.78 -48.23 37.80
C GLU A 674 -5.21 -46.90 37.17
N LYS A 675 -6.21 -46.94 36.27
CA LYS A 675 -6.80 -45.74 35.65
C LYS A 675 -7.46 -44.80 36.66
N ASP A 676 -7.86 -45.32 37.82
CA ASP A 676 -8.56 -44.60 38.87
C ASP A 676 -7.60 -44.10 39.97
N TRP A 677 -6.29 -44.34 39.83
CA TRP A 677 -5.27 -43.92 40.79
C TRP A 677 -4.96 -42.43 40.63
N HIS A 678 -5.65 -41.62 41.42
CA HIS A 678 -5.57 -40.17 41.32
C HIS A 678 -5.08 -39.50 42.62
N PHE A 679 -4.04 -38.69 42.47
CA PHE A 679 -3.52 -37.78 43.50
C PHE A 679 -3.46 -36.36 42.94
N GLU A 680 -4.00 -35.42 43.71
CA GLU A 680 -3.99 -33.99 43.39
C GLU A 680 -2.73 -33.32 43.97
N LEU A 681 -2.24 -32.25 43.33
CA LEU A 681 -1.00 -31.56 43.72
C LEU A 681 -1.00 -31.12 45.19
N GLY A 682 -2.12 -30.60 45.69
CA GLY A 682 -2.26 -30.19 47.09
C GLY A 682 -2.03 -31.35 48.06
N ASN A 683 -2.67 -32.49 47.82
CA ASN A 683 -2.49 -33.69 48.62
C ASN A 683 -1.06 -34.23 48.53
N MET A 684 -0.48 -34.28 47.33
CA MET A 684 0.90 -34.73 47.14
C MET A 684 1.91 -33.85 47.90
N SER A 685 1.73 -32.53 47.89
CA SER A 685 2.62 -31.59 48.58
C SER A 685 2.64 -31.79 50.10
N ILE A 686 1.46 -32.08 50.69
CA ILE A 686 1.33 -32.36 52.13
C ILE A 686 2.01 -33.68 52.49
N LEU A 687 1.81 -34.71 51.66
CA LEU A 687 2.37 -36.03 51.88
C LEU A 687 3.91 -36.04 51.77
N LEU A 688 4.45 -35.36 50.76
CA LEU A 688 5.90 -35.20 50.60
C LEU A 688 6.52 -34.42 51.78
N LYS A 689 5.81 -33.44 52.35
CA LYS A 689 6.28 -32.76 53.56
C LYS A 689 6.35 -33.69 54.78
N ASN A 690 5.48 -34.67 54.88
CA ASN A 690 5.43 -35.56 56.04
C ASN A 690 6.62 -36.55 56.11
N ILE A 691 7.29 -36.83 54.99
CA ILE A 691 8.46 -37.73 54.93
C ILE A 691 9.80 -37.05 55.32
N THR A 692 9.83 -35.71 55.41
CA THR A 692 11.01 -34.93 55.87
C THR A 692 10.91 -34.49 57.33
N GLY A 693 9.74 -34.63 57.97
CA GLY A 693 9.52 -34.27 59.37
C GLY A 693 9.65 -35.46 60.34
N ARG A 694 9.48 -35.21 61.65
CA ARG A 694 9.52 -36.25 62.72
C ARG A 694 8.40 -37.29 62.63
N THR A 695 7.38 -37.05 61.81
CA THR A 695 6.25 -37.96 61.60
C THR A 695 6.70 -39.27 60.95
N VAL A 696 7.69 -39.21 60.03
CA VAL A 696 8.21 -40.40 59.35
C VAL A 696 8.84 -41.39 60.34
N GLU A 697 9.42 -40.95 61.45
CA GLU A 697 10.08 -41.83 62.44
C GLU A 697 9.11 -42.81 63.11
N ARG A 698 7.79 -42.52 63.07
CA ARG A 698 6.76 -43.29 63.78
C ARG A 698 5.79 -44.01 62.87
N SER A 699 5.74 -43.65 61.59
CA SER A 699 4.74 -44.14 60.63
C SER A 699 5.37 -45.17 59.69
N PRO A 700 4.99 -46.46 59.81
CA PRO A 700 5.46 -47.52 58.92
C PRO A 700 5.25 -47.20 57.43
N ILE A 701 4.08 -46.69 57.03
CA ILE A 701 3.82 -46.39 55.62
C ILE A 701 4.66 -45.22 55.09
N LEU A 702 4.95 -44.21 55.92
CA LEU A 702 5.79 -43.08 55.49
C LEU A 702 7.27 -43.48 55.43
N GLN A 703 7.72 -44.43 56.24
CA GLN A 703 9.07 -45.01 56.16
C GLN A 703 9.23 -45.80 54.87
N ASP A 704 8.30 -46.71 54.59
CA ASP A 704 8.29 -47.51 53.35
C ASP A 704 8.20 -46.62 52.11
N PHE A 705 7.35 -45.58 52.14
CA PHE A 705 7.25 -44.62 51.05
C PHE A 705 8.54 -43.80 50.84
N LYS A 706 9.21 -43.39 51.93
CA LYS A 706 10.51 -42.68 51.86
C LYS A 706 11.60 -43.59 51.31
N GLU A 707 11.66 -44.84 51.76
CA GLU A 707 12.61 -45.83 51.27
C GLU A 707 12.41 -46.12 49.78
N PHE A 708 11.15 -46.30 49.36
CA PHE A 708 10.78 -46.40 47.96
C PHE A 708 11.28 -45.20 47.14
N ILE A 709 11.04 -43.97 47.61
CA ILE A 709 11.51 -42.76 46.90
C ILE A 709 13.03 -42.77 46.73
N LEU A 710 13.79 -43.13 47.76
CA LEU A 710 15.27 -43.16 47.68
C LEU A 710 15.82 -44.24 46.73
N CYS A 711 15.03 -45.27 46.41
CA CYS A 711 15.37 -46.26 45.40
C CYS A 711 15.27 -45.70 43.97
N TYR A 712 14.32 -44.79 43.71
CA TYR A 712 14.02 -44.28 42.36
C TYR A 712 14.42 -42.82 42.13
N PHE A 713 14.78 -42.11 43.20
CA PHE A 713 15.28 -40.74 43.17
C PHE A 713 16.60 -40.62 43.93
N ASP A 714 17.39 -39.61 43.59
CA ASP A 714 18.55 -39.19 44.37
C ASP A 714 18.11 -38.68 45.75
N ASP A 715 19.00 -38.81 46.73
CA ASP A 715 18.79 -38.38 48.11
C ASP A 715 18.43 -36.88 48.23
N HIS A 716 18.93 -36.07 47.29
CA HIS A 716 18.66 -34.63 47.15
C HIS A 716 17.19 -34.30 46.81
N PHE A 717 16.39 -35.30 46.41
CA PHE A 717 14.96 -35.15 46.17
C PHE A 717 14.16 -35.05 47.48
N VAL A 718 14.59 -35.72 48.55
CA VAL A 718 13.91 -35.69 49.86
C VAL A 718 14.34 -34.44 50.63
N ASP A 719 13.93 -33.28 50.11
CA ASP A 719 14.31 -31.96 50.59
C ASP A 719 13.08 -31.16 51.05
N ALA A 720 13.16 -30.64 52.28
CA ALA A 720 12.10 -29.82 52.86
C ALA A 720 11.88 -28.50 52.10
N GLU A 721 12.95 -27.92 51.53
CA GLU A 721 12.84 -26.69 50.72
C GLU A 721 12.11 -26.96 49.41
N LEU A 722 12.46 -28.05 48.71
CA LEU A 722 11.77 -28.50 47.50
C LEU A 722 10.27 -28.69 47.73
N PHE A 723 9.90 -29.38 48.81
CA PHE A 723 8.50 -29.68 49.11
C PHE A 723 7.71 -28.43 49.51
N GLU A 724 8.33 -27.46 50.19
CA GLU A 724 7.65 -26.18 50.47
C GLU A 724 7.47 -25.36 49.18
N LYS A 725 8.42 -25.39 48.23
CA LYS A 725 8.24 -24.77 46.91
C LYS A 725 7.08 -25.41 46.13
N ILE A 726 6.94 -26.74 46.12
CA ILE A 726 5.81 -27.46 45.49
C ILE A 726 4.47 -27.04 46.12
N LYS A 727 4.43 -26.94 47.45
CA LYS A 727 3.24 -26.48 48.17
C LYS A 727 2.89 -25.03 47.84
N ASN A 728 3.89 -24.15 47.73
CA ASN A 728 3.68 -22.76 47.32
C ASN A 728 3.11 -22.69 45.91
N VAL A 729 3.56 -23.52 44.97
CA VAL A 729 2.97 -23.59 43.62
C VAL A 729 1.49 -23.96 43.66
N SER A 730 1.11 -24.91 44.51
CA SER A 730 -0.30 -25.28 44.65
C SER A 730 -1.14 -24.11 45.19
N ARG A 731 -0.62 -23.36 46.16
CA ARG A 731 -1.35 -22.27 46.81
C ARG A 731 -1.40 -21.00 45.96
N GLU A 732 -0.25 -20.55 45.47
CA GLU A 732 -0.09 -19.26 44.81
C GLU A 732 -0.49 -19.26 43.33
N TYR A 733 -0.49 -20.43 42.67
CA TYR A 733 -0.79 -20.52 41.25
C TYR A 733 -1.97 -21.45 40.95
N ARG A 734 -1.91 -22.73 41.36
CA ARG A 734 -2.96 -23.71 41.01
C ARG A 734 -4.33 -23.32 41.58
N ASN A 735 -4.42 -23.02 42.87
CA ASN A 735 -5.69 -22.70 43.52
C ASN A 735 -6.14 -21.27 43.18
N ARG A 736 -5.21 -20.31 43.14
CA ARG A 736 -5.50 -18.93 42.72
C ARG A 736 -6.05 -18.84 41.29
N ALA A 737 -5.66 -19.76 40.41
CA ALA A 737 -6.20 -19.84 39.05
C ALA A 737 -7.71 -20.12 39.01
N ALA A 738 -8.32 -20.61 40.10
CA ALA A 738 -9.77 -20.82 40.21
C ALA A 738 -10.55 -19.55 40.64
N HIS A 739 -9.86 -18.52 41.17
CA HIS A 739 -10.54 -17.36 41.73
C HIS A 739 -10.80 -16.26 40.68
N PRO A 740 -11.84 -15.42 40.90
CA PRO A 740 -12.14 -14.26 40.06
C PRO A 740 -11.08 -13.14 40.14
N ASN A 741 -10.33 -13.06 41.25
CA ASN A 741 -9.26 -12.07 41.43
C ASN A 741 -7.99 -12.54 40.72
N VAL A 742 -7.50 -11.68 39.83
CA VAL A 742 -6.63 -11.98 38.69
C VAL A 742 -5.22 -12.39 39.16
N ILE A 743 -4.75 -13.56 38.70
CA ILE A 743 -3.30 -13.80 38.55
C ILE A 743 -2.84 -12.83 37.45
N THR A 744 -1.91 -11.93 37.74
CA THR A 744 -1.39 -11.00 36.71
C THR A 744 -0.48 -11.73 35.73
N PHE A 745 -0.24 -11.15 34.55
CA PHE A 745 0.74 -11.71 33.62
C PHE A 745 2.15 -11.79 34.23
N GLU A 746 2.52 -10.80 35.05
CA GLU A 746 3.79 -10.78 35.77
C GLU A 746 3.88 -11.95 36.77
N GLU A 747 2.84 -12.16 37.59
CA GLU A 747 2.75 -13.30 38.51
C GLU A 747 2.78 -14.65 37.75
N ALA A 748 2.14 -14.72 36.58
CA ALA A 748 2.12 -15.93 35.76
C ALA A 748 3.49 -16.23 35.10
N ILE A 749 4.27 -15.21 34.74
CA ILE A 749 5.64 -15.37 34.25
C ILE A 749 6.54 -15.87 35.38
N GLU A 750 6.45 -15.27 36.57
CA GLU A 750 7.19 -15.70 37.75
C GLU A 750 6.86 -17.15 38.11
N GLY A 751 5.56 -17.49 38.15
CA GLY A 751 5.09 -18.84 38.43
C GLY A 751 5.60 -19.87 37.42
N LYS A 752 5.69 -19.54 36.13
CA LYS A 752 6.28 -20.42 35.11
C LYS A 752 7.71 -20.77 35.43
N GLU A 753 8.55 -19.78 35.73
CA GLU A 753 9.98 -20.05 35.98
C GLU A 753 10.18 -20.90 37.25
N ILE A 754 9.40 -20.65 38.30
CA ILE A 754 9.38 -21.50 39.50
C ILE A 754 8.98 -22.94 39.16
N ILE A 755 7.88 -23.13 38.40
CA ILE A 755 7.39 -24.47 38.05
C ILE A 755 8.37 -25.20 37.14
N LYS A 756 9.03 -24.50 36.20
CA LYS A 756 10.09 -25.07 35.37
C LYS A 756 11.26 -25.59 36.19
N GLU A 757 11.74 -24.79 37.14
CA GLU A 757 12.82 -25.19 38.06
C GLU A 757 12.45 -26.49 38.81
N LEU A 758 11.21 -26.56 39.31
CA LEU A 758 10.71 -27.75 40.00
C LEU A 758 10.62 -28.97 39.10
N ILE A 759 10.09 -28.82 37.88
CA ILE A 759 10.03 -29.93 36.90
C ILE A 759 11.44 -30.41 36.57
N LEU A 760 12.38 -29.51 36.29
CA LEU A 760 13.78 -29.87 36.03
C LEU A 760 14.40 -30.61 37.20
N ARG A 761 14.16 -30.14 38.44
CA ARG A 761 14.66 -30.78 39.65
C ARG A 761 14.09 -32.19 39.83
N VAL A 762 12.77 -32.38 39.67
CA VAL A 762 12.11 -33.69 39.69
C VAL A 762 12.74 -34.64 38.65
N LEU A 763 12.99 -34.17 37.43
CA LEU A 763 13.54 -35.00 36.35
C LEU A 763 15.05 -35.27 36.49
N LYS A 764 15.79 -34.33 37.08
CA LYS A 764 17.22 -34.46 37.35
C LYS A 764 17.45 -35.52 38.40
N ASP A 765 16.69 -35.46 39.50
CA ASP A 765 16.83 -36.35 40.63
C ASP A 765 16.20 -37.73 40.37
N TYR A 766 15.39 -37.89 39.32
CA TYR A 766 14.80 -39.18 38.92
C TYR A 766 15.81 -40.08 38.20
N LYS A 767 16.03 -41.28 38.73
CA LYS A 767 17.06 -42.24 38.26
C LYS A 767 16.69 -42.93 36.95
#